data_AF-T1ITH0-F1
#
_entry.id   AF-T1ITH0-F1
#
_cell.length_a   1.000
_cell.length_b   1.000
_cell.length_c   1.000
_cell.angle_alpha   90.00
_cell.angle_beta   90.00
_cell.angle_gamma   90.00
#
_symmetry.space_group_name_H-M   'P 1'
#
loop_
_entity.id
_entity.type
_entity.pdbx_description
1 polymer ?
#
loop_
_entity_poly.entity_id
_entity_poly.type
_entity_poly.pdbx_seq_one_letter_code
_entity_poly.pdbx_strand_id
1 'polypeptide(L)'
;MRWNIGETSLGKWKLYCLKFADDVAMLAESVDGLQAMITDLERYVVDSKLIVNIVKSKVVVFRRGGRWAKEECWQFMGQSFEVVNSFKYLGFIFSTENARSEHRKERTAKASKVVNKIWGLAKRAGLQEFGKMELLFDLLVLSVVSYGVEVWGLCAYEMVERVQGKFFKMMTGLDRNTPEYIWRMELGRPSIVQWLLRCLQLDLSYKQAERRWCKDLEDLLRSVGSLDLLRGTRNNAPLETICVYMEEVLTIEIEQDFQNCWSRIDGSSYCPYYKDIKLTIGREAYLSVYSDNSNKARKMAFIKKKKNATSIIKSDKYGLYGEPGFKRVLNSGKGFNYNLLWLVVISFSICACSHQIYDRLDYLLSRPIDTKVTVTRNTSVKFPSFTLCPAIGNYRFLEMLRMQKELQTMIPYCESSALILLNPQLNISTLWDLMTLNGTLTDAYVVSRADVFWGERLFISPTLSGPIVTKTVFGSCFTYSLNDLLFYRKNDFGVRFYFQNDVPLCQSIATLFQLHDIDDIINFKIVPGFQLHLPNRQLALGLTAKRFKILNREKQPCDTIKVVSECELKCIENALKNSTHCRLPFTSLFELPLCLNVAEAIDAYIKALKLAYTFDYLAKCNCSKICDEIVYTQALRIDRPETSGSYLTFIFDDNVIEEIEEYYCYTFIPFICDAGGNLGLFLGLSILAVFELGEKIIMYFIKKLKYFKSIF
;
A
#
# COMPACT_ATOMS: atom_id res chain seq x y z
N MET A 1 23.81 6.58 -7.14
CA MET A 1 24.36 6.75 -8.50
C MET A 1 25.72 7.42 -8.37
N ARG A 2 26.78 6.73 -8.79
CA ARG A 2 28.09 7.33 -9.02
C ARG A 2 27.94 8.28 -10.21
N TRP A 3 28.22 9.56 -9.97
CA TRP A 3 28.29 10.56 -11.03
C TRP A 3 29.47 10.20 -11.95
N ASN A 4 29.29 10.31 -13.27
CA ASN A 4 30.25 9.99 -14.37
C ASN A 4 30.06 8.66 -15.15
N ILE A 5 28.91 7.98 -15.05
CA ILE A 5 28.65 6.78 -15.88
C ILE A 5 27.27 6.87 -16.51
N GLY A 6 27.21 6.83 -17.84
CA GLY A 6 25.97 6.97 -18.62
C GLY A 6 25.38 8.37 -18.51
N GLU A 7 25.48 9.18 -19.56
CA GLU A 7 25.03 10.57 -19.54
C GLU A 7 24.48 10.97 -20.91
N THR A 8 23.67 12.01 -20.92
CA THR A 8 23.33 12.77 -22.13
C THR A 8 23.86 14.18 -22.00
N SER A 9 24.64 14.61 -22.99
CA SER A 9 25.26 15.92 -23.02
C SER A 9 24.28 16.96 -23.55
N LEU A 10 24.13 18.04 -22.80
CA LEU A 10 23.32 19.19 -23.14
C LEU A 10 24.14 20.47 -23.06
N GLY A 11 24.79 20.83 -24.16
CA GLY A 11 25.75 21.93 -24.19
C GLY A 11 26.90 21.67 -23.21
N LYS A 12 27.01 22.49 -22.16
CA LYS A 12 28.01 22.31 -21.08
C LYS A 12 27.53 21.42 -19.93
N TRP A 13 26.26 21.03 -19.92
CA TRP A 13 25.64 20.28 -18.83
C TRP A 13 25.56 18.80 -19.18
N LYS A 14 25.74 17.94 -18.18
CA LYS A 14 25.53 16.49 -18.30
C LYS A 14 24.26 16.11 -17.56
N LEU A 15 23.30 15.54 -18.27
CA LEU A 15 22.03 15.10 -17.72
C LEU A 15 22.05 13.57 -17.57
N TYR A 16 21.83 13.11 -16.33
CA TYR A 16 21.84 11.68 -15.99
C TYR A 16 20.42 11.16 -15.80
N CYS A 17 19.62 11.81 -14.96
CA CYS A 17 18.25 11.39 -14.71
C CYS A 17 17.32 12.57 -14.42
N LEU A 18 16.03 12.34 -14.69
CA LEU A 18 14.92 13.18 -14.28
C LEU A 18 14.15 12.44 -13.19
N LYS A 19 13.85 13.12 -12.09
CA LYS A 19 13.12 12.55 -10.96
C LYS A 19 11.85 13.35 -10.72
N PHE A 20 10.72 12.68 -10.68
CA PHE A 20 9.43 13.32 -10.40
C PHE A 20 8.55 12.38 -9.59
N ALA A 21 8.21 12.78 -8.36
CA ALA A 21 7.46 11.93 -7.42
C ALA A 21 8.10 10.52 -7.29
N ASP A 22 7.37 9.49 -7.70
CA ASP A 22 7.77 8.08 -7.73
C ASP A 22 8.44 7.64 -9.05
N ASP A 23 8.43 8.48 -10.09
CA ASP A 23 9.02 8.19 -11.40
C ASP A 23 10.47 8.68 -11.50
N VAL A 24 11.34 7.83 -12.07
CA VAL A 24 12.72 8.18 -12.45
C VAL A 24 12.93 7.84 -13.92
N ALA A 25 13.32 8.82 -14.72
CA ALA A 25 13.75 8.63 -16.10
C ALA A 25 15.28 8.76 -16.20
N MET A 26 15.96 7.72 -16.66
CA MET A 26 17.42 7.72 -16.89
C MET A 26 17.71 7.96 -18.37
N LEU A 27 18.73 8.75 -18.66
CA LEU A 27 19.09 9.19 -20.01
C LEU A 27 20.57 8.89 -20.27
N ALA A 28 20.88 8.21 -21.37
CA ALA A 28 22.25 7.91 -21.79
C ALA A 28 22.38 7.93 -23.31
N GLU A 29 23.56 8.30 -23.80
CA GLU A 29 23.90 8.28 -25.23
C GLU A 29 24.40 6.91 -25.73
N SER A 30 24.76 5.99 -24.82
CA SER A 30 25.26 4.66 -25.16
C SER A 30 24.51 3.54 -24.42
N VAL A 31 24.47 2.38 -25.06
CA VAL A 31 23.85 1.16 -24.52
C VAL A 31 24.50 0.76 -23.19
N ASP A 32 25.83 0.68 -23.17
CA ASP A 32 26.62 0.33 -21.98
C ASP A 32 26.46 1.37 -20.87
N GLY A 33 26.37 2.65 -21.25
CA GLY A 33 26.14 3.75 -20.33
C GLY A 33 24.82 3.60 -19.58
N LEU A 34 23.73 3.31 -20.30
CA LEU A 34 22.43 3.08 -19.68
C LEU A 34 22.45 1.83 -18.79
N GLN A 35 23.07 0.74 -19.24
CA GLN A 35 23.17 -0.48 -18.43
C GLN A 35 23.94 -0.25 -17.12
N ALA A 36 25.03 0.51 -17.16
CA ALA A 36 25.79 0.83 -15.96
C ALA A 36 25.00 1.71 -14.98
N MET A 37 24.18 2.66 -15.49
CA MET A 37 23.27 3.44 -14.65
C MET A 37 22.19 2.56 -14.00
N ILE A 38 21.67 1.57 -14.74
CA ILE A 38 20.69 0.59 -14.25
C ILE A 38 21.30 -0.25 -13.11
N THR A 39 22.52 -0.74 -13.28
CA THR A 39 23.24 -1.50 -12.23
C THR A 39 23.53 -0.64 -10.99
N ASP A 40 23.77 0.66 -11.17
CA ASP A 40 23.88 1.61 -10.06
C ASP A 40 22.53 1.83 -9.34
N LEU A 41 21.41 1.81 -10.09
CA LEU A 41 20.07 1.85 -9.53
C LEU A 41 19.75 0.57 -8.75
N GLU A 42 20.12 -0.61 -9.25
CA GLU A 42 19.95 -1.90 -8.56
C GLU A 42 20.57 -1.86 -7.17
N ARG A 43 21.84 -1.44 -7.06
CA ARG A 43 22.54 -1.32 -5.77
C ARG A 43 21.77 -0.41 -4.81
N TYR A 44 21.36 0.76 -5.29
CA TYR A 44 20.59 1.71 -4.48
C TYR A 44 19.25 1.13 -4.01
N VAL A 45 18.53 0.42 -4.89
CA VAL A 45 17.23 -0.19 -4.60
C VAL A 45 17.36 -1.30 -3.56
N VAL A 46 18.39 -2.15 -3.67
CA VAL A 46 18.71 -3.20 -2.69
C VAL A 46 19.02 -2.59 -1.32
N ASP A 47 19.93 -1.61 -1.27
CA ASP A 47 20.32 -0.95 -0.02
C ASP A 47 19.14 -0.26 0.65
N SER A 48 18.24 0.33 -0.16
CA SER A 48 17.07 1.06 0.32
C SER A 48 15.84 0.17 0.56
N LYS A 49 15.93 -1.15 0.32
CA LYS A 49 14.81 -2.11 0.42
C LYS A 49 13.58 -1.69 -0.41
N LEU A 50 13.81 -1.06 -1.56
CA LEU A 50 12.75 -0.66 -2.49
C LEU A 50 12.48 -1.78 -3.51
N ILE A 51 11.30 -1.78 -4.12
CA ILE A 51 10.92 -2.74 -5.17
C ILE A 51 10.54 -1.95 -6.43
N VAL A 52 11.27 -2.19 -7.53
CA VAL A 52 10.99 -1.58 -8.83
C VAL A 52 10.03 -2.46 -9.63
N ASN A 53 8.98 -1.86 -10.19
CA ASN A 53 8.03 -2.58 -11.05
C ASN A 53 8.56 -2.69 -12.49
N ILE A 54 9.28 -3.76 -12.78
CA ILE A 54 9.90 -4.03 -14.09
C ILE A 54 8.86 -4.08 -15.22
N VAL A 55 7.63 -4.53 -14.93
CA VAL A 55 6.54 -4.57 -15.92
C VAL A 55 6.09 -3.17 -16.33
N LYS A 56 6.16 -2.18 -15.44
CA LYS A 56 5.83 -0.78 -15.76
C LYS A 56 7.01 0.01 -16.32
N SER A 57 8.23 -0.35 -15.93
CA SER A 57 9.47 0.27 -16.42
C SER A 57 9.76 -0.15 -17.87
N LYS A 58 10.00 0.84 -18.75
CA LYS A 58 10.25 0.63 -20.18
C LYS A 58 11.48 1.40 -20.63
N VAL A 59 12.10 0.92 -21.71
CA VAL A 59 13.20 1.63 -22.40
C VAL A 59 12.71 2.11 -23.76
N VAL A 60 13.00 3.36 -24.11
CA VAL A 60 12.78 3.92 -25.45
C VAL A 60 14.13 4.31 -26.04
N VAL A 61 14.41 3.80 -27.24
CA VAL A 61 15.64 4.13 -27.96
C VAL A 61 15.34 5.16 -29.04
N PHE A 62 16.00 6.32 -28.97
CA PHE A 62 15.86 7.36 -29.99
C PHE A 62 16.75 7.04 -31.20
N ARG A 63 16.15 6.85 -32.37
CA ARG A 63 16.86 6.46 -33.61
C ARG A 63 16.20 7.02 -34.86
N ARG A 64 16.95 7.09 -35.96
CA ARG A 64 16.47 7.53 -37.28
C ARG A 64 16.09 6.33 -38.17
N GLY A 65 15.25 5.43 -37.66
CA GLY A 65 14.82 4.19 -38.34
C GLY A 65 15.77 2.99 -38.17
N GLY A 66 15.43 1.85 -38.79
CA GLY A 66 16.22 0.60 -38.76
C GLY A 66 15.69 -0.49 -37.80
N ARG A 67 16.24 -1.71 -37.90
CA ARG A 67 15.98 -2.83 -36.97
C ARG A 67 16.79 -2.63 -35.68
N TRP A 68 16.36 -3.28 -34.59
CA TRP A 68 17.13 -3.28 -33.34
C TRP A 68 18.51 -3.89 -33.54
N ALA A 69 19.53 -3.26 -32.96
CA ALA A 69 20.81 -3.92 -32.79
C ALA A 69 20.65 -5.01 -31.72
N LYS A 70 21.33 -6.15 -31.87
CA LYS A 70 21.28 -7.25 -30.88
C LYS A 70 21.75 -6.79 -29.49
N GLU A 71 22.57 -5.75 -29.46
CA GLU A 71 23.16 -5.15 -28.26
C GLU A 71 22.17 -4.26 -27.49
N GLU A 72 21.04 -3.82 -28.08
CA GLU A 72 20.02 -2.98 -27.43
C GLU A 72 19.13 -3.78 -26.46
N CYS A 73 19.74 -4.40 -25.44
CA CYS A 73 19.07 -5.16 -24.40
C CYS A 73 19.59 -4.73 -23.02
N TRP A 74 18.67 -4.39 -22.12
CA TRP A 74 19.00 -3.96 -20.77
C TRP A 74 18.37 -4.87 -19.73
N GLN A 75 19.10 -5.14 -18.67
CA GLN A 75 18.67 -6.04 -17.59
C GLN A 75 18.68 -5.31 -16.25
N PHE A 76 17.65 -5.60 -15.45
CA PHE A 76 17.52 -5.20 -14.05
C PHE A 76 17.31 -6.44 -13.17
N MET A 77 18.22 -6.70 -12.24
CA MET A 77 18.25 -7.88 -11.36
C MET A 77 18.09 -9.21 -12.12
N GLY A 78 18.72 -9.30 -13.30
CA GLY A 78 18.65 -10.48 -14.18
C GLY A 78 17.37 -10.59 -15.02
N GLN A 79 16.43 -9.65 -14.92
CA GLN A 79 15.23 -9.58 -15.76
C GLN A 79 15.40 -8.51 -16.85
N SER A 80 15.02 -8.82 -18.09
CA SER A 80 15.12 -7.86 -19.21
C SER A 80 14.01 -6.81 -19.17
N PHE A 81 14.37 -5.54 -19.40
CA PHE A 81 13.40 -4.48 -19.65
C PHE A 81 12.76 -4.64 -21.03
N GLU A 82 11.48 -4.27 -21.14
CA GLU A 82 10.80 -4.17 -22.44
C GLU A 82 11.21 -2.89 -23.16
N VAL A 83 11.72 -3.04 -24.38
CA VAL A 83 12.03 -1.93 -25.29
C VAL A 83 10.79 -1.61 -26.12
N VAL A 84 10.30 -0.37 -26.03
CA VAL A 84 9.06 0.07 -26.68
C VAL A 84 9.32 1.18 -27.69
N ASN A 85 8.47 1.27 -28.71
CA ASN A 85 8.59 2.30 -29.76
C ASN A 85 8.04 3.68 -29.32
N SER A 86 7.18 3.69 -28.31
CA SER A 86 6.52 4.88 -27.79
C SER A 86 6.28 4.74 -26.30
N PHE A 87 6.59 5.76 -25.51
CA PHE A 87 6.34 5.77 -24.08
C PHE A 87 5.80 7.12 -23.61
N LYS A 88 4.89 7.09 -22.64
CA LYS A 88 4.28 8.29 -22.06
C LYS A 88 4.97 8.61 -20.74
N TYR A 89 5.73 9.70 -20.70
CA TYR A 89 6.37 10.22 -19.50
C TYR A 89 5.77 11.58 -19.12
N LEU A 90 5.32 11.72 -17.87
CA LEU A 90 4.59 12.90 -17.39
C LEU A 90 3.52 13.37 -18.38
N GLY A 91 2.74 12.43 -18.93
CA GLY A 91 1.69 12.73 -19.91
C GLY A 91 2.17 13.11 -21.32
N PHE A 92 3.46 13.30 -21.58
CA PHE A 92 3.98 13.55 -22.93
C PHE A 92 4.42 12.25 -23.59
N ILE A 93 4.06 12.03 -24.86
CA ILE A 93 4.47 10.83 -25.61
C ILE A 93 5.79 11.07 -26.31
N PHE A 94 6.79 10.26 -25.96
CA PHE A 94 8.07 10.15 -26.64
C PHE A 94 8.04 8.93 -27.56
N SER A 95 8.42 9.11 -28.82
CA SER A 95 8.55 8.04 -29.81
C SER A 95 10.01 7.83 -30.20
N THR A 96 10.34 6.69 -30.79
CA THR A 96 11.71 6.37 -31.26
C THR A 96 12.26 7.41 -32.23
N GLU A 97 11.42 7.97 -33.10
CA GLU A 97 11.81 9.03 -34.05
C GLU A 97 11.85 10.42 -33.39
N ASN A 98 11.47 10.50 -32.12
CA ASN A 98 11.17 11.73 -31.40
C ASN A 98 10.14 12.61 -32.15
N ALA A 99 9.25 11.96 -32.89
CA ALA A 99 8.19 12.60 -33.64
C ALA A 99 7.02 12.94 -32.71
N ARG A 100 6.63 14.22 -32.71
CA ARG A 100 5.53 14.77 -31.88
C ARG A 100 4.12 14.45 -32.43
N SER A 101 4.04 13.75 -33.56
CA SER A 101 2.78 13.45 -34.25
C SER A 101 1.86 12.55 -33.42
N GLU A 102 2.43 11.56 -32.73
CA GLU A 102 1.69 10.64 -31.88
C GLU A 102 1.08 11.33 -30.66
N HIS A 103 1.86 12.18 -29.98
CA HIS A 103 1.37 13.03 -28.89
C HIS A 103 0.20 13.90 -29.35
N ARG A 104 0.32 14.57 -30.51
CA ARG A 104 -0.78 15.38 -31.07
C ARG A 104 -2.02 14.55 -31.39
N LYS A 105 -1.87 13.33 -31.94
CA LYS A 105 -3.00 12.41 -32.20
C LYS A 105 -3.71 12.01 -30.91
N GLU A 106 -2.95 11.68 -29.86
CA GLU A 106 -3.53 11.33 -28.57
C GLU A 106 -4.31 12.52 -27.96
N ARG A 107 -3.70 13.71 -27.99
CA ARG A 107 -4.28 14.94 -27.40
C ARG A 107 -5.54 15.39 -28.12
N THR A 108 -5.54 15.38 -29.45
CA THR A 108 -6.72 15.70 -30.27
C THR A 108 -7.84 14.68 -30.09
N ALA A 109 -7.53 13.39 -29.97
CA ALA A 109 -8.52 12.36 -29.67
C ALA A 109 -9.14 12.54 -28.27
N LYS A 110 -8.32 12.83 -27.25
CA LYS A 110 -8.79 13.15 -25.89
C LYS A 110 -9.65 14.40 -25.87
N ALA A 111 -9.21 15.48 -26.50
CA ALA A 111 -9.96 16.72 -26.59
C ALA A 111 -11.31 16.53 -27.30
N SER A 112 -11.35 15.72 -28.37
CA SER A 112 -12.60 15.36 -29.05
C SER A 112 -13.59 14.62 -28.15
N LYS A 113 -13.11 13.76 -27.25
CA LYS A 113 -13.95 13.11 -26.23
C LYS A 113 -14.49 14.13 -25.21
N VAL A 114 -13.66 15.09 -24.80
CA VAL A 114 -14.06 16.18 -23.90
C VAL A 114 -15.13 17.06 -24.55
N VAL A 115 -14.97 17.44 -25.82
CA VAL A 115 -15.98 18.16 -26.60
C VAL A 115 -17.32 17.44 -26.55
N ASN A 116 -17.36 16.13 -26.81
CA ASN A 116 -18.60 15.35 -26.78
C ASN A 116 -19.25 15.32 -25.38
N LYS A 117 -18.44 15.23 -24.32
CA LYS A 117 -18.93 15.25 -22.93
C LYS A 117 -19.52 16.62 -22.56
N ILE A 118 -18.79 17.71 -22.87
CA ILE A 118 -19.25 19.08 -22.66
C ILE A 118 -20.58 19.28 -23.40
N TRP A 119 -20.66 18.82 -24.65
CA TRP A 119 -21.87 18.94 -25.44
C TRP A 119 -23.07 18.23 -24.82
N GLY A 120 -22.89 16.99 -24.37
CA GLY A 120 -23.95 16.23 -23.70
C GLY A 120 -24.40 16.88 -22.39
N LEU A 121 -23.47 17.43 -21.61
CA LEU A 121 -23.78 18.16 -20.37
C LEU A 121 -24.50 19.47 -20.64
N ALA A 122 -24.00 20.29 -21.56
CA ALA A 122 -24.60 21.56 -21.94
C ALA A 122 -26.04 21.35 -22.43
N LYS A 123 -26.28 20.33 -23.26
CA LYS A 123 -27.63 19.99 -23.75
C LYS A 123 -28.57 19.61 -22.61
N ARG A 124 -28.14 18.76 -21.66
CA ARG A 124 -28.97 18.37 -20.50
C ARG A 124 -29.24 19.53 -19.55
N ALA A 125 -28.27 20.43 -19.40
CA ALA A 125 -28.37 21.61 -18.55
C ALA A 125 -29.12 22.78 -19.22
N GLY A 126 -29.57 22.63 -20.47
CA GLY A 126 -30.18 23.73 -21.22
C GLY A 126 -29.24 24.90 -21.49
N LEU A 127 -27.92 24.68 -21.45
CA LEU A 127 -26.93 25.73 -21.66
C LEU A 127 -26.80 26.05 -23.15
N GLN A 128 -27.38 27.17 -23.58
CA GLN A 128 -27.30 27.65 -24.96
C GLN A 128 -26.56 28.98 -25.11
N GLU A 129 -26.04 29.54 -24.02
CA GLU A 129 -25.35 30.83 -24.05
C GLU A 129 -23.94 30.69 -24.66
N PHE A 130 -23.72 31.37 -25.79
CA PHE A 130 -22.45 31.35 -26.54
C PHE A 130 -21.24 31.68 -25.68
N GLY A 131 -21.31 32.72 -24.84
CA GLY A 131 -20.18 33.14 -24.00
C GLY A 131 -19.73 32.07 -23.00
N LYS A 132 -20.69 31.31 -22.43
CA LYS A 132 -20.39 30.22 -21.50
C LYS A 132 -19.84 29.00 -22.20
N MET A 133 -20.38 28.65 -23.37
CA MET A 133 -19.87 27.54 -24.18
C MET A 133 -18.44 27.80 -24.67
N GLU A 134 -18.17 29.02 -25.11
CA GLU A 134 -16.84 29.47 -25.49
C GLU A 134 -15.86 29.43 -24.31
N LEU A 135 -16.29 29.87 -23.12
CA LEU A 135 -15.49 29.74 -21.91
C LEU A 135 -15.19 28.26 -21.56
N LEU A 136 -16.16 27.36 -21.72
CA LEU A 136 -15.96 25.92 -21.51
C LEU A 136 -14.94 25.34 -22.49
N PHE A 137 -14.93 25.80 -23.74
CA PHE A 137 -13.90 25.43 -24.70
C PHE A 137 -12.52 25.86 -24.23
N ASP A 138 -12.34 27.15 -23.90
CA ASP A 138 -11.06 27.72 -23.48
C ASP A 138 -10.53 27.08 -22.19
N LEU A 139 -11.41 26.68 -21.25
CA LEU A 139 -11.01 26.07 -19.97
C LEU A 139 -10.75 24.57 -20.06
N LEU A 140 -11.57 23.82 -20.80
CA LEU A 140 -11.60 22.35 -20.72
C LEU A 140 -11.05 21.67 -21.97
N VAL A 141 -11.31 22.22 -23.15
CA VAL A 141 -10.86 21.61 -24.42
C VAL A 141 -9.46 22.10 -24.73
N LEU A 142 -9.26 23.42 -24.65
CA LEU A 142 -7.99 24.05 -24.98
C LEU A 142 -6.88 23.61 -24.04
N SER A 143 -7.15 23.44 -22.74
CA SER A 143 -6.19 22.94 -21.75
C SER A 143 -5.70 21.52 -22.01
N VAL A 144 -6.56 20.66 -22.58
CA VAL A 144 -6.21 19.28 -22.96
C VAL A 144 -5.36 19.26 -24.22
N VAL A 145 -5.75 20.07 -25.21
CA VAL A 145 -5.02 20.20 -26.48
C VAL A 145 -3.66 20.84 -26.24
N SER A 146 -3.56 21.89 -25.42
CA SER A 146 -2.35 22.69 -25.21
C SER A 146 -1.30 22.00 -24.33
N TYR A 147 -1.47 20.74 -23.97
CA TYR A 147 -0.54 20.05 -23.09
C TYR A 147 0.80 19.79 -23.79
N GLY A 148 1.87 20.38 -23.25
CA GLY A 148 3.22 20.32 -23.81
C GLY A 148 3.37 21.13 -25.11
N VAL A 149 2.49 22.09 -25.35
CA VAL A 149 2.49 22.92 -26.56
C VAL A 149 3.79 23.69 -26.73
N GLU A 150 4.51 23.92 -25.64
CA GLU A 150 5.81 24.58 -25.64
C GLU A 150 6.87 23.79 -26.41
N VAL A 151 6.65 22.48 -26.60
CA VAL A 151 7.56 21.58 -27.33
C VAL A 151 7.16 21.40 -28.79
N TRP A 152 5.87 21.59 -29.15
CA TRP A 152 5.35 21.25 -30.48
C TRP A 152 4.49 22.32 -31.16
N GLY A 153 4.15 23.41 -30.48
CA GLY A 153 3.14 24.38 -30.89
C GLY A 153 3.63 25.58 -31.67
N LEU A 154 4.82 25.50 -32.29
CA LEU A 154 5.35 26.56 -33.16
C LEU A 154 4.64 26.67 -34.51
N CYS A 155 3.89 25.64 -34.92
CA CYS A 155 3.17 25.61 -36.20
C CYS A 155 1.70 25.24 -36.01
N ALA A 156 0.87 25.66 -36.96
CA ALA A 156 -0.52 25.22 -37.07
C ALA A 156 -0.59 23.75 -37.48
N TYR A 157 -1.47 22.97 -36.85
CA TYR A 157 -1.73 21.58 -37.24
C TYR A 157 -3.21 21.38 -37.51
N GLU A 158 -3.54 20.97 -38.73
CA GLU A 158 -4.93 20.81 -39.18
C GLU A 158 -5.75 19.92 -38.22
N MET A 159 -5.16 18.83 -37.72
CA MET A 159 -5.83 17.94 -36.77
C MET A 159 -6.24 18.61 -35.45
N VAL A 160 -5.50 19.63 -35.01
CA VAL A 160 -5.80 20.43 -33.82
C VAL A 160 -6.93 21.41 -34.14
N GLU A 161 -6.85 22.06 -35.29
CA GLU A 161 -7.88 22.98 -35.79
C GLU A 161 -9.23 22.31 -35.99
N ARG A 162 -9.25 21.05 -36.44
CA ARG A 162 -10.48 20.25 -36.56
C ARG A 162 -11.23 20.10 -35.23
N VAL A 163 -10.52 20.08 -34.09
CA VAL A 163 -11.17 20.02 -32.76
C VAL A 163 -11.87 21.35 -32.46
N GLN A 164 -11.23 22.49 -32.76
CA GLN A 164 -11.85 23.81 -32.65
C GLN A 164 -13.08 23.91 -33.56
N GLY A 165 -12.91 23.61 -34.84
CA GLY A 165 -13.99 23.67 -35.83
C GLY A 165 -15.17 22.79 -35.43
N LYS A 166 -14.92 21.57 -34.95
CA LYS A 166 -15.99 20.69 -34.46
C LYS A 166 -16.79 21.35 -33.33
N PHE A 167 -16.12 21.90 -32.33
CA PHE A 167 -16.80 22.53 -31.18
C PHE A 167 -17.65 23.74 -31.61
N PHE A 168 -17.05 24.66 -32.38
CA PHE A 168 -17.70 25.91 -32.76
C PHE A 168 -18.82 25.72 -33.80
N LYS A 169 -18.68 24.76 -34.72
CA LYS A 169 -19.77 24.37 -35.64
C LYS A 169 -20.95 23.77 -34.88
N MET A 170 -20.68 22.88 -33.92
CA MET A 170 -21.74 22.32 -33.06
C MET A 170 -22.46 23.44 -32.29
N MET A 171 -21.71 24.35 -31.67
CA MET A 171 -22.26 25.48 -30.92
C MET A 171 -23.14 26.42 -31.76
N THR A 172 -22.74 26.69 -33.00
CA THR A 172 -23.46 27.57 -33.93
C THR A 172 -24.57 26.86 -34.71
N GLY A 173 -24.66 25.53 -34.62
CA GLY A 173 -25.59 24.73 -35.43
C GLY A 173 -25.21 24.62 -36.91
N LEU A 174 -23.95 24.95 -37.26
CA LEU A 174 -23.45 24.85 -38.62
C LEU A 174 -23.23 23.40 -39.04
N ASP A 175 -23.37 23.13 -40.34
CA ASP A 175 -23.03 21.82 -40.90
C ASP A 175 -21.55 21.47 -40.67
N ARG A 176 -21.27 20.16 -40.56
CA ARG A 176 -19.91 19.67 -40.33
C ARG A 176 -18.97 20.07 -41.47
N ASN A 177 -19.48 20.21 -42.69
CA ASN A 177 -18.70 20.55 -43.89
C ASN A 177 -18.55 22.05 -44.11
N THR A 178 -19.16 22.91 -43.27
CA THR A 178 -19.00 24.36 -43.42
C THR A 178 -17.52 24.75 -43.41
N PRO A 179 -17.02 25.47 -44.43
CA PRO A 179 -15.61 25.84 -44.52
C PRO A 179 -15.10 26.59 -43.29
N GLU A 180 -13.82 26.35 -42.92
CA GLU A 180 -13.30 26.84 -41.65
C GLU A 180 -13.21 28.37 -41.54
N TYR A 181 -12.82 29.01 -42.64
CA TYR A 181 -12.66 30.46 -42.70
C TYR A 181 -13.98 31.21 -42.44
N ILE A 182 -15.14 30.62 -42.75
CA ILE A 182 -16.46 31.26 -42.58
C ILE A 182 -16.79 31.42 -41.09
N TRP A 183 -16.81 30.31 -40.33
CA TRP A 183 -17.17 30.38 -38.91
C TRP A 183 -16.09 31.08 -38.07
N ARG A 184 -14.82 31.01 -38.47
CA ARG A 184 -13.73 31.76 -37.82
C ARG A 184 -13.94 33.27 -37.94
N MET A 185 -14.26 33.73 -39.14
CA MET A 185 -14.58 35.13 -39.41
C MET A 185 -15.82 35.59 -38.66
N GLU A 186 -16.87 34.77 -38.63
CA GLU A 186 -18.12 35.12 -37.93
C GLU A 186 -17.92 35.26 -36.42
N LEU A 187 -17.18 34.34 -35.83
CA LEU A 187 -16.94 34.30 -34.38
C LEU A 187 -15.76 35.17 -33.93
N GLY A 188 -14.96 35.71 -34.85
CA GLY A 188 -13.71 36.40 -34.54
C GLY A 188 -12.70 35.49 -33.84
N ARG A 189 -12.66 34.20 -34.20
CA ARG A 189 -11.80 33.19 -33.58
C ARG A 189 -10.64 32.82 -34.51
N PRO A 190 -9.39 33.16 -34.16
CA PRO A 190 -8.23 32.80 -34.96
C PRO A 190 -7.87 31.32 -34.78
N SER A 191 -6.89 30.86 -35.55
CA SER A 191 -6.26 29.55 -35.39
C SER A 191 -5.69 29.35 -33.96
N ILE A 192 -5.60 28.10 -33.51
CA ILE A 192 -4.98 27.70 -32.22
C ILE A 192 -3.45 27.79 -32.29
N VAL A 193 -2.92 28.84 -32.93
CA VAL A 193 -1.48 29.12 -33.10
C VAL A 193 -0.97 30.09 -32.01
N GLN A 194 -1.86 30.59 -31.14
CA GLN A 194 -1.58 31.60 -30.10
C GLN A 194 -0.60 31.17 -28.99
N TRP A 195 0.11 30.04 -29.13
CA TRP A 195 1.03 29.51 -28.12
C TRP A 195 2.49 29.93 -28.29
N LEU A 196 2.79 30.79 -29.28
CA LEU A 196 4.14 31.25 -29.57
C LEU A 196 4.86 31.81 -28.34
N LEU A 197 4.16 32.56 -27.48
CA LEU A 197 4.68 33.05 -26.19
C LEU A 197 5.17 31.93 -25.28
N ARG A 198 4.45 30.81 -25.19
CA ARG A 198 4.84 29.69 -24.32
C ARG A 198 6.00 28.89 -24.90
N CYS A 199 6.01 28.66 -26.23
CA CYS A 199 7.11 27.99 -26.92
C CYS A 199 8.44 28.77 -26.77
N LEU A 200 8.39 30.09 -26.95
CA LEU A 200 9.57 30.95 -26.90
C LEU A 200 10.08 31.22 -25.48
N GLN A 201 9.21 31.32 -24.48
CA GLN A 201 9.64 31.38 -23.08
C GLN A 201 10.52 30.17 -22.71
N LEU A 202 10.15 28.99 -23.19
CA LEU A 202 10.93 27.77 -22.99
C LEU A 202 12.24 27.79 -23.81
N ASP A 203 12.19 28.14 -25.10
CA ASP A 203 13.41 28.24 -25.94
C ASP A 203 14.43 29.27 -25.41
N LEU A 204 13.97 30.44 -24.94
CA LEU A 204 14.81 31.49 -24.36
C LEU A 204 15.41 31.09 -23.01
N SER A 205 14.67 30.34 -22.20
CA SER A 205 15.17 29.81 -20.92
C SER A 205 16.27 28.76 -21.08
N TYR A 206 16.30 28.07 -22.23
CA TYR A 206 17.18 26.92 -22.46
C TYR A 206 18.44 27.26 -23.26
N LYS A 207 18.40 28.22 -24.19
CA LYS A 207 19.50 28.50 -25.15
C LYS A 207 20.41 29.68 -24.78
N GLN A 208 20.86 29.76 -23.52
CA GLN A 208 22.05 30.54 -23.19
C GLN A 208 23.37 29.88 -23.66
N ALA A 209 23.37 28.60 -24.08
CA ALA A 209 24.60 27.84 -24.33
C ALA A 209 25.00 27.62 -25.80
N GLU A 210 24.10 27.64 -26.79
CA GLU A 210 24.48 27.55 -28.22
C GLU A 210 23.33 28.08 -29.11
N ARG A 211 23.57 29.21 -29.78
CA ARG A 211 22.54 29.98 -30.51
C ARG A 211 22.29 29.44 -31.92
N ARG A 212 21.59 28.30 -32.02
CA ARG A 212 20.87 27.89 -33.24
C ARG A 212 19.38 27.83 -32.92
N TRP A 213 18.57 28.65 -33.59
CA TRP A 213 17.12 28.62 -33.40
C TRP A 213 16.52 27.37 -34.02
N CYS A 214 15.32 26.98 -33.57
CA CYS A 214 14.57 25.97 -34.29
C CYS A 214 14.24 26.54 -35.67
N LYS A 215 14.52 25.78 -36.74
CA LYS A 215 14.21 26.18 -38.12
C LYS A 215 12.74 26.63 -38.26
N ASP A 216 11.84 25.92 -37.59
CA ASP A 216 10.40 26.23 -37.55
C ASP A 216 10.12 27.64 -37.01
N LEU A 217 10.87 28.10 -36.01
CA LEU A 217 10.75 29.44 -35.48
C LEU A 217 11.38 30.48 -36.42
N GLU A 218 12.54 30.20 -37.01
CA GLU A 218 13.14 31.12 -37.99
C GLU A 218 12.22 31.31 -39.20
N ASP A 219 11.62 30.23 -39.69
CA ASP A 219 10.66 30.25 -40.80
C ASP A 219 9.40 31.06 -40.43
N LEU A 220 8.88 30.88 -39.21
CA LEU A 220 7.77 31.70 -38.70
C LEU A 220 8.13 33.18 -38.62
N LEU A 221 9.26 33.53 -38.00
CA LEU A 221 9.69 34.92 -37.85
C LEU A 221 9.93 35.60 -39.21
N ARG A 222 10.39 34.84 -40.20
CA ARG A 222 10.48 35.31 -41.60
C ARG A 222 9.10 35.56 -42.20
N SER A 223 8.12 34.69 -41.96
CA SER A 223 6.76 34.84 -42.49
C SER A 223 6.01 36.07 -41.93
N VAL A 224 6.26 36.41 -40.66
CA VAL A 224 5.64 37.56 -39.98
C VAL A 224 6.33 38.89 -40.34
N GLY A 225 7.54 38.85 -40.90
CA GLY A 225 8.26 40.05 -41.35
C GLY A 225 8.93 40.89 -40.23
N SER A 226 8.91 40.43 -38.98
CA SER A 226 9.52 41.14 -37.85
C SER A 226 11.03 40.83 -37.73
N LEU A 227 11.83 41.61 -38.47
CA LEU A 227 13.30 41.58 -38.36
C LEU A 227 13.82 42.07 -36.99
N ASP A 228 12.99 42.79 -36.22
CA ASP A 228 13.38 43.38 -34.94
C ASP A 228 13.44 42.36 -33.80
N LEU A 229 12.58 41.33 -33.79
CA LEU A 229 12.68 40.21 -32.84
C LEU A 229 13.93 39.36 -33.13
N LEU A 230 14.25 39.12 -34.41
CA LEU A 230 15.48 38.43 -34.83
C LEU A 230 16.73 39.24 -34.46
N ARG A 231 16.72 40.56 -34.59
CA ARG A 231 17.83 41.44 -34.15
C ARG A 231 17.95 41.52 -32.63
N GLY A 232 16.83 41.72 -31.91
CA GLY A 232 16.80 41.84 -30.45
C GLY A 232 17.27 40.56 -29.76
N THR A 233 16.87 39.39 -30.27
CA THR A 233 17.31 38.10 -29.72
C THR A 233 18.76 37.76 -30.08
N ARG A 234 19.28 38.22 -31.23
CA ARG A 234 20.70 38.10 -31.60
C ARG A 234 21.61 39.04 -30.79
N ASN A 235 21.09 40.19 -30.40
CA ASN A 235 21.77 41.24 -29.62
C ASN A 235 21.58 41.13 -28.10
N ASN A 236 21.01 40.02 -27.60
CA ASN A 236 20.87 39.77 -26.15
C ASN A 236 19.98 40.79 -25.41
N ALA A 237 18.90 41.25 -26.04
CA ALA A 237 17.95 42.17 -25.41
C ALA A 237 17.30 41.58 -24.13
N PRO A 238 16.86 42.42 -23.18
CA PRO A 238 16.15 41.98 -21.98
C PRO A 238 14.89 41.16 -22.31
N LEU A 239 14.54 40.21 -21.44
CA LEU A 239 13.37 39.33 -21.61
C LEU A 239 12.06 40.12 -21.78
N GLU A 240 11.92 41.25 -21.09
CA GLU A 240 10.75 42.12 -21.21
C GLU A 240 10.62 42.72 -22.62
N THR A 241 11.73 43.13 -23.22
CA THR A 241 11.77 43.65 -24.59
C THR A 241 11.43 42.56 -25.61
N ILE A 242 11.93 41.34 -25.38
CA ILE A 242 11.60 40.18 -26.21
C ILE A 242 10.10 39.87 -26.12
N CYS A 243 9.50 39.92 -24.93
CA CYS A 243 8.06 39.72 -24.77
C CYS A 243 7.22 40.77 -25.52
N VAL A 244 7.65 42.04 -25.57
CA VAL A 244 6.95 43.09 -26.32
C VAL A 244 6.99 42.83 -27.82
N TYR A 245 8.16 42.55 -28.39
CA TYR A 245 8.29 42.19 -29.80
C TYR A 245 7.45 40.94 -30.16
N MET A 246 7.29 40.04 -29.21
CA MET A 246 6.46 38.85 -29.37
C MET A 246 4.96 39.12 -29.37
N GLU A 247 4.47 40.04 -28.53
CA GLU A 247 3.07 40.48 -28.58
C GLU A 247 2.75 41.11 -29.94
N GLU A 248 3.70 41.84 -30.52
CA GLU A 248 3.59 42.38 -31.88
C GLU A 248 3.55 41.27 -32.93
N VAL A 249 4.48 40.29 -32.88
CA VAL A 249 4.49 39.13 -33.78
C VAL A 249 3.19 38.34 -33.72
N LEU A 250 2.66 38.08 -32.52
CA LEU A 250 1.37 37.40 -32.34
C LEU A 250 0.22 38.19 -32.93
N THR A 251 0.25 39.51 -32.81
CA THR A 251 -0.80 40.38 -33.36
C THR A 251 -0.76 40.35 -34.89
N ILE A 252 0.43 40.39 -35.48
CA ILE A 252 0.60 40.31 -36.94
C ILE A 252 0.16 38.93 -37.44
N GLU A 253 0.53 37.84 -36.78
CA GLU A 253 0.12 36.48 -37.16
C GLU A 253 -1.42 36.33 -37.13
N ILE A 254 -2.09 36.83 -36.09
CA ILE A 254 -3.55 36.82 -35.99
C ILE A 254 -4.18 37.63 -37.12
N GLU A 255 -3.62 38.80 -37.43
CA GLU A 255 -4.09 39.66 -38.50
C GLU A 255 -3.91 38.99 -39.87
N GLN A 256 -2.77 38.34 -40.12
CA GLN A 256 -2.51 37.57 -41.33
C GLN A 256 -3.47 36.37 -41.48
N ASP A 257 -3.78 35.66 -40.39
CA ASP A 257 -4.76 34.56 -40.40
C ASP A 257 -6.16 35.06 -40.81
N PHE A 258 -6.60 36.21 -40.27
CA PHE A 258 -7.86 36.82 -40.67
C PHE A 258 -7.83 37.33 -42.11
N GLN A 259 -6.74 37.94 -42.57
CA GLN A 259 -6.58 38.37 -43.96
C GLN A 259 -6.62 37.18 -44.93
N ASN A 260 -6.00 36.06 -44.58
CA ASN A 260 -6.07 34.82 -45.36
C ASN A 260 -7.50 34.27 -45.43
N CYS A 261 -8.26 34.34 -44.32
CA CYS A 261 -9.67 33.98 -44.32
C CYS A 261 -10.51 34.91 -45.21
N TRP A 262 -10.27 36.22 -45.15
CA TRP A 262 -10.91 37.23 -45.98
C TRP A 262 -10.65 37.03 -47.47
N SER A 263 -9.38 36.82 -47.86
CA SER A 263 -9.00 36.53 -49.25
C SER A 263 -9.77 35.35 -49.85
N ARG A 264 -10.03 34.31 -49.05
CA ARG A 264 -10.84 33.15 -49.45
C ARG A 264 -12.32 33.47 -49.57
N ILE A 265 -12.85 34.41 -48.79
CA ILE A 265 -14.23 34.89 -48.88
C ILE A 265 -14.41 35.73 -50.14
N ASP A 266 -13.50 36.67 -50.39
CA ASP A 266 -13.54 37.55 -51.58
C ASP A 266 -13.43 36.75 -52.89
N GLY A 267 -12.56 35.73 -52.88
CA GLY A 267 -12.37 34.80 -53.99
C GLY A 267 -13.47 33.73 -54.11
N SER A 268 -14.41 33.65 -53.18
CA SER A 268 -15.47 32.63 -53.21
C SER A 268 -16.45 32.87 -54.35
N SER A 269 -16.66 31.85 -55.18
CA SER A 269 -17.71 31.78 -56.22
C SER A 269 -18.97 31.07 -55.74
N TYR A 270 -18.95 30.46 -54.53
CA TYR A 270 -19.97 29.51 -54.09
C TYR A 270 -21.24 30.20 -53.56
N CYS A 271 -21.11 31.37 -52.93
CA CYS A 271 -22.23 32.15 -52.42
C CYS A 271 -21.84 33.65 -52.41
N PRO A 272 -22.47 34.49 -53.26
CA PRO A 272 -22.14 35.92 -53.38
C PRO A 272 -22.36 36.69 -52.08
N TYR A 273 -23.35 36.29 -51.28
CA TYR A 273 -23.72 36.93 -50.02
C TYR A 273 -22.60 36.92 -48.96
N TYR A 274 -21.62 36.01 -49.05
CA TYR A 274 -20.48 36.03 -48.15
C TYR A 274 -19.60 37.27 -48.30
N LYS A 275 -19.62 37.91 -49.47
CA LYS A 275 -18.91 39.18 -49.72
C LYS A 275 -19.58 40.36 -49.01
N ASP A 276 -20.84 40.21 -48.63
CA ASP A 276 -21.63 41.21 -47.91
C ASP A 276 -21.56 41.02 -46.38
N ILE A 277 -21.01 39.90 -45.90
CA ILE A 277 -21.19 39.43 -44.51
C ILE A 277 -20.29 40.14 -43.49
N LYS A 278 -19.25 40.88 -43.87
CA LYS A 278 -18.41 41.55 -42.86
C LYS A 278 -17.57 42.68 -43.43
N LEU A 279 -17.48 43.82 -42.73
CA LEU A 279 -16.54 44.93 -43.03
C LEU A 279 -15.54 45.19 -41.88
N THR A 280 -15.68 44.49 -40.74
CA THR A 280 -14.86 44.73 -39.53
C THR A 280 -14.40 43.43 -38.87
N ILE A 281 -13.17 43.39 -38.35
CA ILE A 281 -12.63 42.25 -37.62
C ILE A 281 -13.18 42.25 -36.19
N GLY A 282 -13.91 41.21 -35.77
CA GLY A 282 -14.47 41.12 -34.41
C GLY A 282 -15.69 40.20 -34.29
N ARG A 283 -16.18 40.02 -33.05
CA ARG A 283 -17.38 39.22 -32.75
C ARG A 283 -18.65 40.03 -32.99
N GLU A 284 -19.64 39.40 -33.62
CA GLU A 284 -20.92 40.03 -33.94
C GLU A 284 -21.74 40.42 -32.71
N ALA A 285 -22.42 41.56 -32.79
CA ALA A 285 -23.28 42.06 -31.72
C ALA A 285 -24.48 41.14 -31.48
N TYR A 286 -24.99 40.47 -32.51
CA TYR A 286 -26.13 39.55 -32.37
C TYR A 286 -25.76 38.26 -31.59
N LEU A 287 -24.48 37.87 -31.57
CA LEU A 287 -23.97 36.80 -30.69
C LEU A 287 -23.92 37.20 -29.22
N SER A 288 -24.20 38.48 -28.91
CA SER A 288 -24.28 39.02 -27.55
C SER A 288 -25.72 39.26 -27.06
N VAL A 289 -26.74 38.91 -27.86
CA VAL A 289 -28.17 39.23 -27.60
C VAL A 289 -28.80 38.43 -26.43
N TYR A 290 -28.05 37.55 -25.77
CA TYR A 290 -28.44 36.95 -24.48
C TYR A 290 -27.59 37.39 -23.28
N SER A 291 -26.86 38.49 -23.39
CA SER A 291 -26.20 39.12 -22.24
C SER A 291 -26.49 40.62 -22.23
N ASP A 292 -27.49 41.01 -21.48
CA ASP A 292 -27.79 42.41 -21.22
C ASP A 292 -26.62 43.08 -20.45
N ASN A 293 -26.31 44.32 -20.83
CA ASN A 293 -25.43 45.29 -20.14
C ASN A 293 -23.91 45.02 -20.02
N SER A 294 -23.15 44.81 -21.12
CA SER A 294 -21.67 44.90 -21.04
C SER A 294 -20.91 45.57 -22.20
N ASN A 295 -21.58 46.19 -23.17
CA ASN A 295 -20.92 46.68 -24.38
C ASN A 295 -20.26 48.08 -24.30
N LYS A 296 -20.37 48.79 -23.17
CA LYS A 296 -19.48 49.95 -22.88
C LYS A 296 -18.22 49.56 -22.09
N ALA A 297 -18.27 48.45 -21.35
CA ALA A 297 -17.17 47.97 -20.51
C ALA A 297 -16.10 47.19 -21.29
N ARG A 298 -16.43 46.56 -22.43
CA ARG A 298 -15.47 45.76 -23.21
C ARG A 298 -14.50 46.57 -24.07
N LYS A 299 -14.91 47.74 -24.59
CA LYS A 299 -14.00 48.67 -25.31
C LYS A 299 -12.98 49.29 -24.33
N MET A 300 -13.38 49.53 -23.08
CA MET A 300 -12.46 49.87 -21.98
C MET A 300 -11.65 48.65 -21.47
N ALA A 301 -12.17 47.43 -21.53
CA ALA A 301 -11.46 46.22 -21.09
C ALA A 301 -10.31 45.81 -22.03
N PHE A 302 -10.36 46.16 -23.32
CA PHE A 302 -9.24 45.93 -24.24
C PHE A 302 -8.06 46.87 -23.95
N ILE A 303 -8.35 48.15 -23.62
CA ILE A 303 -7.36 49.13 -23.16
C ILE A 303 -6.87 48.81 -21.72
N LYS A 304 -7.73 48.24 -20.86
CA LYS A 304 -7.39 47.78 -19.51
C LYS A 304 -6.62 46.46 -19.50
N LYS A 305 -6.83 45.57 -20.49
CA LYS A 305 -5.98 44.39 -20.77
C LYS A 305 -4.55 44.80 -21.11
N LYS A 306 -4.36 45.92 -21.84
CA LYS A 306 -3.04 46.48 -22.18
C LYS A 306 -2.27 47.00 -20.95
N LYS A 307 -2.96 47.49 -19.91
CA LYS A 307 -2.36 47.86 -18.61
C LYS A 307 -2.21 46.69 -17.64
N ASN A 308 -3.07 45.66 -17.75
CA ASN A 308 -2.99 44.48 -16.90
C ASN A 308 -1.93 43.47 -17.38
N ALA A 309 -1.60 43.41 -18.68
CA ALA A 309 -0.49 42.60 -19.19
C ALA A 309 0.85 43.03 -18.55
N THR A 310 1.05 44.34 -18.38
CA THR A 310 2.21 44.91 -17.67
C THR A 310 2.20 44.63 -16.15
N SER A 311 1.04 44.38 -15.54
CA SER A 311 0.94 43.93 -14.14
C SER A 311 1.03 42.41 -13.97
N ILE A 312 0.66 41.64 -15.00
CA ILE A 312 0.78 40.18 -15.02
C ILE A 312 2.27 39.81 -15.09
N ILE A 313 3.07 40.54 -15.88
CA ILE A 313 4.53 40.37 -15.99
C ILE A 313 5.24 40.77 -14.67
N LYS A 314 4.72 41.72 -13.89
CA LYS A 314 5.23 41.99 -12.52
C LYS A 314 4.79 40.93 -11.49
N SER A 315 3.74 40.15 -11.77
CA SER A 315 3.22 39.13 -10.85
C SER A 315 3.88 37.76 -11.00
N ASP A 316 4.60 37.50 -12.10
CA ASP A 316 5.29 36.23 -12.32
C ASP A 316 6.58 36.08 -11.48
N LYS A 317 7.03 37.13 -10.79
CA LYS A 317 8.02 36.99 -9.70
C LYS A 317 7.46 36.31 -8.44
N TYR A 318 6.13 36.15 -8.34
CA TYR A 318 5.44 35.49 -7.24
C TYR A 318 4.59 34.28 -7.70
N GLY A 319 4.73 33.85 -8.95
CA GLY A 319 3.92 32.81 -9.60
C GLY A 319 4.27 31.36 -9.27
N LEU A 320 5.12 31.10 -8.26
CA LEU A 320 5.46 29.75 -7.81
C LEU A 320 4.47 29.15 -6.79
N TYR A 321 3.39 29.85 -6.45
CA TYR A 321 2.42 29.39 -5.45
C TYR A 321 1.04 29.21 -6.08
N GLY A 322 0.62 27.94 -6.16
CA GLY A 322 -0.72 27.53 -6.58
C GLY A 322 -1.77 27.90 -5.53
N GLU A 323 -2.15 29.17 -5.45
CA GLU A 323 -3.25 29.63 -4.59
C GLU A 323 -4.42 30.16 -5.45
N PRO A 324 -5.40 29.31 -5.79
CA PRO A 324 -6.51 29.70 -6.68
C PRO A 324 -7.45 30.76 -6.06
N GLY A 325 -7.54 30.81 -4.73
CA GLY A 325 -8.48 31.67 -3.98
C GLY A 325 -7.92 33.03 -3.58
N PHE A 326 -6.70 33.09 -3.03
CA PHE A 326 -6.12 34.34 -2.47
C PHE A 326 -5.92 35.43 -3.53
N LYS A 327 -5.58 35.04 -4.78
CA LYS A 327 -5.52 35.95 -5.93
C LYS A 327 -6.85 36.65 -6.25
N ARG A 328 -8.00 36.10 -5.82
CA ARG A 328 -9.33 36.69 -6.06
C ARG A 328 -9.74 37.72 -5.01
N VAL A 329 -9.25 37.59 -3.76
CA VAL A 329 -9.51 38.53 -2.66
C VAL A 329 -8.61 39.77 -2.73
N LEU A 330 -7.36 39.62 -3.18
CA LEU A 330 -6.39 40.72 -3.31
C LEU A 330 -6.64 41.66 -4.51
N ASN A 331 -7.63 41.36 -5.37
CA ASN A 331 -7.99 42.22 -6.50
C ASN A 331 -8.94 43.34 -6.04
N SER A 332 -8.39 44.52 -5.72
CA SER A 332 -9.10 45.72 -5.26
C SER A 332 -10.08 46.36 -6.26
N GLY A 333 -10.23 45.77 -7.46
CA GLY A 333 -11.02 46.32 -8.56
C GLY A 333 -12.49 45.86 -8.64
N LYS A 334 -12.97 44.99 -7.73
CA LYS A 334 -14.37 44.55 -7.65
C LYS A 334 -14.95 44.94 -6.29
N GLY A 335 -16.22 45.34 -6.26
CA GLY A 335 -16.87 45.93 -5.08
C GLY A 335 -16.84 45.04 -3.83
N PHE A 336 -17.03 45.68 -2.67
CA PHE A 336 -16.92 45.08 -1.32
C PHE A 336 -17.61 43.71 -1.18
N ASN A 337 -18.83 43.56 -1.72
CA ASN A 337 -19.62 42.34 -1.63
C ASN A 337 -18.95 41.12 -2.31
N TYR A 338 -18.19 41.34 -3.39
CA TYR A 338 -17.46 40.26 -4.08
C TYR A 338 -16.29 39.76 -3.23
N ASN A 339 -15.56 40.66 -2.58
CA ASN A 339 -14.44 40.29 -1.72
C ASN A 339 -14.93 39.61 -0.44
N LEU A 340 -16.05 40.09 0.13
CA LEU A 340 -16.69 39.46 1.28
C LEU A 340 -17.15 38.02 0.97
N LEU A 341 -17.76 37.79 -0.20
CA LEU A 341 -18.16 36.45 -0.64
C LEU A 341 -16.96 35.49 -0.73
N TRP A 342 -15.86 35.93 -1.36
CA TRP A 342 -14.66 35.09 -1.47
C TRP A 342 -13.96 34.84 -0.14
N LEU A 343 -13.99 35.81 0.79
CA LEU A 343 -13.52 35.61 2.15
C LEU A 343 -14.32 34.55 2.90
N VAL A 344 -15.65 34.57 2.79
CA VAL A 344 -16.52 33.55 3.39
C VAL A 344 -16.24 32.17 2.80
N VAL A 345 -16.12 32.07 1.47
CA VAL A 345 -15.83 30.80 0.79
C VAL A 345 -14.47 30.24 1.21
N ILE A 346 -13.42 31.07 1.25
CA ILE A 346 -12.08 30.64 1.66
C ILE A 346 -12.08 30.23 3.14
N SER A 347 -12.75 31.00 4.00
CA SER A 347 -12.88 30.66 5.43
C SER A 347 -13.57 29.32 5.62
N PHE A 348 -14.67 29.06 4.91
CA PHE A 348 -15.37 27.78 4.96
C PHE A 348 -14.48 26.62 4.48
N SER A 349 -13.76 26.81 3.35
CA SER A 349 -12.81 25.80 2.85
C SER A 349 -11.68 25.50 3.82
N ILE A 350 -11.14 26.52 4.51
CA ILE A 350 -10.11 26.34 5.55
C ILE A 350 -10.70 25.55 6.73
N CYS A 351 -11.86 25.95 7.25
CA CYS A 351 -12.50 25.25 8.36
C CYS A 351 -12.81 23.79 8.02
N ALA A 352 -13.35 23.51 6.84
CA ALA A 352 -13.64 22.16 6.38
C ALA A 352 -12.35 21.32 6.25
N CYS A 353 -11.30 21.89 5.65
CA CYS A 353 -9.99 21.24 5.51
C CYS A 353 -9.38 20.91 6.88
N SER A 354 -9.35 21.88 7.80
CA SER A 354 -8.84 21.68 9.16
C SER A 354 -9.63 20.62 9.93
N HIS A 355 -10.96 20.61 9.80
CA HIS A 355 -11.79 19.59 10.44
C HIS A 355 -11.51 18.18 9.90
N GLN A 356 -11.39 18.01 8.58
CA GLN A 356 -11.09 16.70 8.00
C GLN A 356 -9.67 16.22 8.35
N ILE A 357 -8.68 17.11 8.35
CA ILE A 357 -7.32 16.75 8.78
C ILE A 357 -7.31 16.38 10.26
N TYR A 358 -8.04 17.09 11.11
CA TYR A 358 -8.19 16.76 12.52
C TYR A 358 -8.85 15.39 12.72
N ASP A 359 -9.94 15.09 12.01
CA ASP A 359 -10.60 13.77 12.03
C ASP A 359 -9.63 12.63 11.65
N ARG A 360 -8.84 12.82 10.57
CA ARG A 360 -7.81 11.85 10.18
C ARG A 360 -6.67 11.72 11.19
N LEU A 361 -6.31 12.82 11.86
CA LEU A 361 -5.31 12.81 12.93
C LEU A 361 -5.82 12.08 14.17
N ASP A 362 -7.06 12.33 14.57
CA ASP A 362 -7.71 11.62 15.68
C ASP A 362 -7.80 10.12 15.38
N TYR A 363 -8.18 9.77 14.14
CA TYR A 363 -8.16 8.38 13.68
C TYR A 363 -6.76 7.76 13.75
N LEU A 364 -5.69 8.48 13.34
CA LEU A 364 -4.31 7.99 13.50
C LEU A 364 -3.92 7.78 14.96
N LEU A 365 -4.28 8.72 15.83
CA LEU A 365 -3.97 8.67 17.27
C LEU A 365 -4.77 7.58 17.99
N SER A 366 -5.95 7.22 17.49
CA SER A 366 -6.74 6.08 17.98
C SER A 366 -6.07 4.72 17.74
N ARG A 367 -5.01 4.68 16.88
CA ARG A 367 -4.24 3.47 16.52
C ARG A 367 -5.14 2.31 16.09
N PRO A 368 -5.92 2.45 15.00
CA PRO A 368 -6.90 1.48 14.59
C PRO A 368 -6.21 0.20 14.09
N ILE A 369 -6.70 -0.94 14.56
CA ILE A 369 -6.14 -2.26 14.29
C ILE A 369 -7.11 -3.00 13.37
N ASP A 370 -6.56 -3.71 12.40
CA ASP A 370 -7.29 -4.63 11.57
C ASP A 370 -6.56 -5.97 11.54
N THR A 371 -7.28 -7.01 11.13
CA THR A 371 -6.76 -8.39 11.08
C THR A 371 -6.62 -8.83 9.64
N LYS A 372 -5.41 -9.25 9.27
CA LYS A 372 -5.11 -9.85 7.98
C LYS A 372 -5.13 -11.36 8.10
N VAL A 373 -5.97 -12.02 7.30
CA VAL A 373 -5.97 -13.48 7.17
C VAL A 373 -5.25 -13.86 5.88
N THR A 374 -4.11 -14.55 6.02
CA THR A 374 -3.36 -15.10 4.88
C THR A 374 -3.32 -16.61 4.96
N VAL A 375 -3.69 -17.26 3.86
CA VAL A 375 -3.61 -18.72 3.72
C VAL A 375 -2.33 -19.04 2.97
N THR A 376 -1.37 -19.64 3.67
CA THR A 376 -0.07 -20.01 3.09
C THR A 376 0.04 -21.53 2.99
N ARG A 377 0.61 -22.01 1.88
CA ARG A 377 0.86 -23.44 1.69
C ARG A 377 2.35 -23.71 1.84
N ASN A 378 2.74 -24.30 2.97
CA ASN A 378 4.13 -24.54 3.29
C ASN A 378 4.63 -25.86 2.70
N THR A 379 5.85 -25.88 2.17
CA THR A 379 6.46 -27.12 1.70
C THR A 379 6.88 -28.03 2.85
N SER A 380 7.06 -27.48 4.05
CA SER A 380 7.39 -28.20 5.26
C SER A 380 6.39 -27.92 6.39
N VAL A 381 6.24 -28.90 7.28
CA VAL A 381 5.40 -28.84 8.47
C VAL A 381 6.26 -29.09 9.71
N LYS A 382 5.90 -28.42 10.81
CA LYS A 382 6.49 -28.64 12.14
C LYS A 382 5.45 -29.32 13.00
N PHE A 383 5.77 -30.48 13.58
CA PHE A 383 4.86 -31.13 14.53
C PHE A 383 4.85 -30.39 15.87
N PRO A 384 3.71 -30.38 16.59
CA PRO A 384 3.68 -29.92 17.97
C PRO A 384 4.47 -30.86 18.87
N SER A 385 4.70 -30.43 20.11
CA SER A 385 5.08 -31.33 21.18
C SER A 385 3.84 -32.10 21.66
N PHE A 386 4.04 -33.37 22.00
CA PHE A 386 3.01 -34.30 22.43
C PHE A 386 3.24 -34.68 23.88
N THR A 387 2.31 -34.33 24.76
CA THR A 387 2.36 -34.80 26.15
C THR A 387 1.25 -35.79 26.42
N LEU A 388 1.65 -36.97 26.87
CA LEU A 388 0.74 -38.04 27.29
C LEU A 388 0.81 -38.20 28.80
N CYS A 389 -0.36 -38.26 29.44
CA CYS A 389 -0.54 -38.43 30.87
C CYS A 389 -1.40 -39.67 31.16
N PRO A 390 -1.15 -40.38 32.27
CA PRO A 390 -2.09 -41.40 32.74
C PRO A 390 -3.42 -40.75 33.14
N ALA A 391 -4.55 -41.43 32.90
CA ALA A 391 -5.83 -40.97 33.49
C ALA A 391 -5.83 -41.15 35.01
N ILE A 392 -6.58 -40.30 35.71
CA ILE A 392 -6.71 -40.36 37.17
C ILE A 392 -7.24 -41.74 37.57
N GLY A 393 -6.56 -42.38 38.52
CA GLY A 393 -6.93 -43.71 39.01
C GLY A 393 -6.49 -44.86 38.10
N ASN A 394 -5.80 -44.58 37.00
CA ASN A 394 -5.31 -45.58 36.05
C ASN A 394 -3.78 -45.59 36.04
N TYR A 395 -3.19 -46.28 37.02
CA TYR A 395 -1.75 -46.36 37.24
C TYR A 395 -1.32 -47.81 37.33
N ARG A 396 -0.85 -48.39 36.23
CA ARG A 396 -0.59 -49.84 36.09
C ARG A 396 0.22 -50.44 37.26
N PHE A 397 1.29 -49.76 37.70
CA PHE A 397 2.12 -50.24 38.80
C PHE A 397 1.48 -50.16 40.20
N LEU A 398 0.41 -49.40 40.35
CA LEU A 398 -0.27 -49.19 41.63
C LEU A 398 -1.60 -49.96 41.73
N GLU A 399 -2.10 -50.54 40.64
CA GLU A 399 -3.38 -51.26 40.61
C GLU A 399 -3.42 -52.42 41.61
N MET A 400 -2.43 -53.31 41.58
CA MET A 400 -2.37 -54.45 42.50
C MET A 400 -2.24 -54.01 43.97
N LEU A 401 -1.45 -52.95 44.24
CA LEU A 401 -1.27 -52.42 45.59
C LEU A 401 -2.57 -51.80 46.13
N ARG A 402 -3.33 -51.09 45.28
CA ARG A 402 -4.65 -50.53 45.65
C ARG A 402 -5.67 -51.64 45.88
N MET A 403 -5.68 -52.67 45.02
CA MET A 403 -6.57 -53.82 45.18
C MET A 403 -6.32 -54.55 46.50
N GLN A 404 -5.06 -54.81 46.85
CA GLN A 404 -4.71 -55.45 48.14
C GLN A 404 -5.13 -54.61 49.35
N LYS A 405 -4.98 -53.28 49.26
CA LYS A 405 -5.32 -52.37 50.37
C LYS A 405 -6.84 -52.24 50.57
N GLU A 406 -7.60 -52.14 49.49
CA GLU A 406 -9.06 -51.96 49.55
C GLU A 406 -9.84 -53.29 49.69
N LEU A 407 -9.15 -54.44 49.58
CA LEU A 407 -9.73 -55.76 49.86
C LEU A 407 -10.31 -55.84 51.28
N GLN A 408 -9.81 -55.03 52.22
CA GLN A 408 -10.20 -55.03 53.63
C GLN A 408 -11.37 -54.09 53.96
N THR A 409 -11.67 -53.12 53.09
CA THR A 409 -12.57 -51.97 53.34
C THR A 409 -13.85 -52.00 52.50
N MET A 410 -13.99 -52.98 51.59
CA MET A 410 -15.16 -53.17 50.69
C MET A 410 -15.41 -51.97 49.74
N ILE A 411 -14.43 -51.10 49.52
CA ILE A 411 -14.49 -50.00 48.55
C ILE A 411 -13.99 -50.51 47.19
N PRO A 412 -14.65 -50.18 46.06
CA PRO A 412 -14.11 -50.49 44.73
C PRO A 412 -12.72 -49.86 44.53
N TYR A 413 -11.67 -50.67 44.39
CA TYR A 413 -10.29 -50.15 44.25
C TYR A 413 -10.09 -49.25 43.03
N CYS A 414 -10.94 -49.36 42.00
CA CYS A 414 -10.92 -48.48 40.84
C CYS A 414 -11.34 -47.04 41.19
N GLU A 415 -12.17 -46.84 42.22
CA GLU A 415 -12.66 -45.54 42.67
C GLU A 415 -11.79 -44.93 43.79
N SER A 416 -10.90 -45.73 44.40
CA SER A 416 -10.04 -45.26 45.49
C SER A 416 -8.89 -44.38 45.00
N SER A 417 -8.52 -43.32 45.72
CA SER A 417 -7.37 -42.48 45.32
C SER A 417 -6.05 -43.25 45.46
N ALA A 418 -5.10 -43.09 44.54
CA ALA A 418 -3.76 -43.67 44.68
C ALA A 418 -3.01 -43.18 45.93
N LEU A 419 -3.39 -42.00 46.45
CA LEU A 419 -2.84 -41.39 47.67
C LEU A 419 -3.07 -42.22 48.93
N ILE A 420 -4.03 -43.14 48.93
CA ILE A 420 -4.23 -44.06 50.06
C ILE A 420 -2.98 -44.89 50.34
N LEU A 421 -2.12 -45.13 49.33
CA LEU A 421 -0.94 -45.98 49.44
C LEU A 421 0.22 -45.34 50.22
N LEU A 422 0.13 -44.04 50.54
CA LEU A 422 1.18 -43.35 51.31
C LEU A 422 1.42 -44.04 52.66
N ASN A 423 2.69 -44.31 52.94
CA ASN A 423 3.17 -44.85 54.20
C ASN A 423 4.65 -44.44 54.41
N PRO A 424 5.29 -44.73 55.56
CA PRO A 424 6.68 -44.34 55.80
C PRO A 424 7.69 -44.89 54.78
N GLN A 425 7.37 -45.96 54.05
CA GLN A 425 8.23 -46.58 53.03
C GLN A 425 7.96 -46.02 51.62
N LEU A 426 6.72 -45.59 51.34
CA LEU A 426 6.27 -45.01 50.08
C LEU A 426 5.87 -43.55 50.30
N ASN A 427 6.84 -42.65 50.12
CA ASN A 427 6.62 -41.21 50.23
C ASN A 427 5.88 -40.64 49.01
N ILE A 428 5.43 -39.39 49.12
CA ILE A 428 4.63 -38.76 48.07
C ILE A 428 5.37 -38.55 46.75
N SER A 429 6.69 -38.32 46.78
CA SER A 429 7.47 -38.16 45.54
C SER A 429 7.58 -39.48 44.79
N THR A 430 7.91 -40.57 45.49
CA THR A 430 8.04 -41.91 44.90
C THR A 430 6.68 -42.41 44.42
N LEU A 431 5.59 -42.09 45.13
CA LEU A 431 4.24 -42.36 44.64
C LEU A 431 3.97 -41.66 43.30
N TRP A 432 4.33 -40.38 43.15
CA TRP A 432 4.16 -39.64 41.88
C TRP A 432 5.01 -40.21 40.73
N ASP A 433 6.20 -40.72 41.04
CA ASP A 433 7.07 -41.38 40.07
C ASP A 433 6.46 -42.71 39.58
N LEU A 434 5.70 -43.41 40.44
CA LEU A 434 4.95 -44.62 40.10
C LEU A 434 3.60 -44.34 39.41
N MET A 435 3.06 -43.12 39.55
CA MET A 435 1.88 -42.65 38.81
C MET A 435 2.28 -42.27 37.37
N THR A 436 2.71 -43.23 36.57
CA THR A 436 3.35 -43.01 35.26
C THR A 436 2.69 -43.84 34.16
N LEU A 437 3.02 -43.54 32.90
CA LEU A 437 2.62 -44.32 31.72
C LEU A 437 3.51 -45.53 31.44
N ASN A 438 4.58 -45.73 32.20
CA ASN A 438 5.44 -46.92 32.05
C ASN A 438 4.62 -48.22 32.20
N GLY A 439 4.81 -49.15 31.26
CA GLY A 439 4.03 -50.39 31.15
C GLY A 439 2.63 -50.22 30.54
N THR A 440 2.19 -48.99 30.25
CA THR A 440 0.97 -48.71 29.46
C THR A 440 1.34 -48.25 28.05
N LEU A 441 2.24 -47.26 27.95
CA LEU A 441 2.86 -46.84 26.70
C LEU A 441 4.08 -47.73 26.43
N THR A 442 4.11 -48.42 25.30
CA THR A 442 5.17 -49.38 24.96
C THR A 442 6.25 -48.77 24.09
N ASP A 443 5.86 -47.96 23.09
CA ASP A 443 6.80 -47.38 22.13
C ASP A 443 6.21 -46.12 21.48
N ALA A 444 7.09 -45.24 20.97
CA ALA A 444 6.72 -44.00 20.30
C ALA A 444 7.71 -43.68 19.18
N TYR A 445 7.24 -43.55 17.95
CA TYR A 445 8.09 -43.26 16.80
C TYR A 445 7.38 -42.50 15.69
N VAL A 446 8.19 -41.89 14.83
CA VAL A 446 7.71 -41.32 13.56
C VAL A 446 7.51 -42.46 12.58
N VAL A 447 6.33 -42.54 11.97
CA VAL A 447 5.94 -43.54 10.98
C VAL A 447 5.94 -42.88 9.61
N SER A 448 6.57 -43.53 8.63
CA SER A 448 6.46 -43.18 7.22
C SER A 448 5.49 -44.11 6.48
N ARG A 449 4.83 -43.62 5.43
CA ARG A 449 4.03 -44.47 4.51
C ARG A 449 4.88 -45.55 3.83
N ALA A 450 6.19 -45.32 3.68
CA ALA A 450 7.12 -46.33 3.18
C ALA A 450 7.31 -47.50 4.17
N ASP A 451 7.21 -47.26 5.48
CA ASP A 451 7.37 -48.29 6.52
C ASP A 451 6.20 -49.29 6.53
N VAL A 452 5.00 -48.86 6.11
CA VAL A 452 3.78 -49.68 6.16
C VAL A 452 3.71 -50.73 5.04
N PHE A 453 4.50 -50.57 3.95
CA PHE A 453 4.37 -51.44 2.77
C PHE A 453 5.39 -52.58 2.67
N TRP A 454 6.54 -52.52 3.35
CA TRP A 454 7.62 -53.49 3.14
C TRP A 454 8.23 -54.12 4.39
N GLY A 455 7.76 -53.84 5.60
CA GLY A 455 8.21 -54.54 6.82
C GLY A 455 9.70 -54.40 7.18
N GLU A 456 10.53 -53.83 6.30
CA GLU A 456 11.93 -53.49 6.53
C GLU A 456 12.05 -51.97 6.65
N ARG A 457 12.55 -51.52 7.82
CA ARG A 457 12.87 -50.12 8.11
C ARG A 457 14.04 -49.68 7.23
N LEU A 458 13.74 -49.05 6.11
CA LEU A 458 14.73 -48.39 5.28
C LEU A 458 14.37 -46.91 5.13
N PHE A 459 15.38 -46.08 5.38
CA PHE A 459 15.42 -44.61 5.46
C PHE A 459 15.29 -44.01 6.86
N ILE A 460 16.24 -43.12 7.15
CA ILE A 460 16.46 -42.35 8.37
C ILE A 460 15.16 -41.63 8.73
N SER A 461 14.32 -42.27 9.54
CA SER A 461 13.13 -41.62 10.08
C SER A 461 13.59 -40.53 11.06
N PRO A 462 12.98 -39.34 11.03
CA PRO A 462 13.27 -38.28 12.00
C PRO A 462 13.19 -38.84 13.42
N THR A 463 14.20 -38.60 14.25
CA THR A 463 14.22 -39.11 15.62
C THR A 463 13.27 -38.30 16.49
N LEU A 464 12.25 -38.96 17.03
CA LEU A 464 11.39 -38.39 18.05
C LEU A 464 12.20 -38.23 19.34
N SER A 465 12.33 -36.99 19.83
CA SER A 465 13.04 -36.70 21.07
C SER A 465 12.12 -36.94 22.27
N GLY A 466 12.59 -37.65 23.29
CA GLY A 466 11.83 -37.93 24.51
C GLY A 466 11.91 -39.39 24.97
N PRO A 467 11.18 -39.77 26.03
CA PRO A 467 10.25 -38.91 26.78
C PRO A 467 10.97 -38.00 27.78
N ILE A 468 10.60 -36.71 27.78
CA ILE A 468 10.87 -35.83 28.93
C ILE A 468 9.77 -36.09 29.95
N VAL A 469 10.16 -36.46 31.17
CA VAL A 469 9.20 -36.76 32.25
C VAL A 469 8.86 -35.48 33.01
N THR A 470 7.59 -35.10 32.99
CA THR A 470 7.07 -33.92 33.71
C THR A 470 6.04 -34.36 34.74
N LYS A 471 6.22 -33.95 35.99
CA LYS A 471 5.23 -34.18 37.05
C LYS A 471 4.08 -33.19 36.87
N THR A 472 2.85 -33.70 36.85
CA THR A 472 1.61 -32.93 36.72
C THR A 472 0.58 -33.38 37.78
N VAL A 473 -0.62 -32.80 37.74
CA VAL A 473 -1.77 -33.24 38.55
C VAL A 473 -2.24 -34.68 38.21
N PHE A 474 -1.85 -35.22 37.06
CA PHE A 474 -2.18 -36.60 36.67
C PHE A 474 -1.14 -37.62 37.15
N GLY A 475 0.04 -37.17 37.55
CA GLY A 475 1.21 -38.02 37.81
C GLY A 475 2.39 -37.62 36.92
N SER A 476 3.26 -38.57 36.60
CA SER A 476 4.39 -38.39 35.69
C SER A 476 3.93 -38.57 34.24
N CYS A 477 3.92 -37.47 33.48
CA CYS A 477 3.57 -37.44 32.06
C CYS A 477 4.81 -37.47 31.18
N PHE A 478 4.65 -37.97 29.95
CA PHE A 478 5.72 -38.10 28.97
C PHE A 478 5.52 -37.11 27.83
N THR A 479 6.50 -36.23 27.64
CA THR A 479 6.53 -35.26 26.55
C THR A 479 7.51 -35.70 25.47
N TYR A 480 7.02 -35.75 24.24
CA TYR A 480 7.78 -36.06 23.04
C TYR A 480 7.78 -34.85 22.11
N SER A 481 8.94 -34.50 21.57
CA SER A 481 9.08 -33.37 20.66
C SER A 481 9.85 -33.75 19.40
N LEU A 482 9.53 -33.07 18.32
CA LEU A 482 10.23 -33.21 17.05
C LEU A 482 10.77 -31.83 16.64
N ASN A 483 12.10 -31.68 16.69
CA ASN A 483 12.74 -30.39 16.38
C ASN A 483 12.88 -30.15 14.87
N ASP A 484 12.86 -31.21 14.06
CA ASP A 484 13.09 -31.13 12.63
C ASP A 484 11.84 -30.66 11.86
N LEU A 485 12.05 -29.78 10.88
CA LEU A 485 11.04 -29.43 9.88
C LEU A 485 10.93 -30.57 8.87
N LEU A 486 9.73 -31.16 8.74
CA LEU A 486 9.51 -32.26 7.82
C LEU A 486 8.92 -31.77 6.51
N PHE A 487 9.46 -32.24 5.38
CA PHE A 487 8.88 -31.93 4.07
C PHE A 487 7.49 -32.58 3.97
N TYR A 488 6.47 -31.78 3.71
CA TYR A 488 5.11 -32.27 3.65
C TYR A 488 4.86 -33.05 2.36
N ARG A 489 4.46 -34.30 2.53
CA ARG A 489 3.75 -35.08 1.52
C ARG A 489 2.53 -35.70 2.18
N LYS A 490 1.40 -35.66 1.47
CA LYS A 490 0.11 -36.08 2.02
C LYS A 490 0.18 -37.55 2.48
N ASN A 491 -0.11 -37.76 3.76
CA ASN A 491 -0.08 -39.06 4.45
C ASN A 491 1.29 -39.74 4.49
N ASP A 492 2.39 -39.01 4.29
CA ASP A 492 3.72 -39.61 4.19
C ASP A 492 4.40 -39.77 5.55
N PHE A 493 4.11 -38.89 6.52
CA PHE A 493 4.66 -38.93 7.87
C PHE A 493 3.58 -38.76 8.94
N GLY A 494 3.70 -39.48 10.04
CA GLY A 494 2.90 -39.31 11.25
C GLY A 494 3.67 -39.68 12.50
N VAL A 495 3.21 -39.22 13.66
CA VAL A 495 3.77 -39.62 14.97
C VAL A 495 2.83 -40.65 15.58
N ARG A 496 3.34 -41.83 15.93
CA ARG A 496 2.52 -42.94 16.45
C ARG A 496 3.01 -43.36 17.83
N PHE A 497 2.04 -43.50 18.74
CA PHE A 497 2.22 -43.99 20.11
C PHE A 497 1.54 -45.36 20.24
N TYR A 498 2.26 -46.36 20.74
CA TYR A 498 1.77 -47.71 20.92
C TYR A 498 1.43 -47.99 22.37
N PHE A 499 0.29 -48.63 22.58
CA PHE A 499 -0.19 -48.99 23.90
C PHE A 499 -0.33 -50.50 24.06
N GLN A 500 -0.16 -50.95 25.30
CA GLN A 500 -0.31 -52.35 25.65
C GLN A 500 -1.79 -52.78 25.61
N ASN A 501 -2.08 -53.88 24.90
CA ASN A 501 -3.45 -54.36 24.62
C ASN A 501 -4.10 -55.17 25.77
N ASP A 502 -3.56 -55.14 27.00
CA ASP A 502 -4.07 -55.97 28.09
C ASP A 502 -5.47 -55.53 28.53
N VAL A 503 -6.33 -56.50 28.90
CA VAL A 503 -7.65 -56.21 29.48
C VAL A 503 -7.46 -55.61 30.87
N PRO A 504 -7.92 -54.37 31.11
CA PRO A 504 -7.69 -53.75 32.40
C PRO A 504 -8.57 -54.30 33.50
N LEU A 505 -8.01 -54.27 34.71
CA LEU A 505 -8.73 -54.52 35.96
C LEU A 505 -9.81 -53.46 36.23
N CYS A 506 -9.65 -52.24 35.72
CA CYS A 506 -10.65 -51.17 35.76
C CYS A 506 -11.14 -50.83 34.34
N GLN A 507 -12.45 -50.76 34.10
CA GLN A 507 -13.09 -50.71 32.76
C GLN A 507 -12.71 -49.53 31.84
N SER A 508 -11.83 -48.62 32.25
CA SER A 508 -11.48 -47.42 31.50
C SER A 508 -10.01 -47.06 31.69
N ILE A 509 -9.09 -47.85 31.10
CA ILE A 509 -7.77 -47.28 30.81
C ILE A 509 -8.02 -46.16 29.81
N ALA A 510 -7.77 -44.93 30.23
CA ALA A 510 -7.66 -43.82 29.33
C ALA A 510 -6.28 -43.20 29.47
N THR A 511 -5.76 -42.73 28.34
CA THR A 511 -4.57 -41.89 28.28
C THR A 511 -5.03 -40.50 27.90
N LEU A 512 -4.64 -39.51 28.69
CA LEU A 512 -4.87 -38.11 28.40
C LEU A 512 -3.73 -37.61 27.53
N PHE A 513 -4.03 -36.85 26.48
CA PHE A 513 -2.98 -36.23 25.68
C PHE A 513 -3.28 -34.76 25.41
N GLN A 514 -2.23 -33.96 25.25
CA GLN A 514 -2.30 -32.56 24.86
C GLN A 514 -1.24 -32.24 23.82
N LEU A 515 -1.61 -31.40 22.85
CA LEU A 515 -0.72 -30.83 21.85
C LEU A 515 -0.34 -29.42 22.32
N HIS A 516 0.93 -29.09 22.28
CA HIS A 516 1.42 -27.78 22.72
C HIS A 516 2.72 -27.40 22.01
N ASP A 517 3.13 -26.13 22.14
CA ASP A 517 4.44 -25.68 21.65
C ASP A 517 5.56 -26.16 22.59
N ILE A 518 6.78 -26.31 22.07
CA ILE A 518 7.94 -26.79 22.86
C ILE A 518 8.27 -25.88 24.06
N ASP A 519 7.99 -24.59 23.94
CA ASP A 519 8.26 -23.60 24.99
C ASP A 519 7.14 -23.49 26.04
N ASP A 520 6.08 -24.28 25.88
CA ASP A 520 4.91 -24.27 26.76
C ASP A 520 5.13 -25.13 28.03
N ILE A 521 4.62 -24.69 29.18
CA ILE A 521 4.80 -25.36 30.48
C ILE A 521 3.52 -26.12 30.87
N ILE A 522 3.65 -27.43 31.14
CA ILE A 522 2.49 -28.35 31.24
C ILE A 522 2.16 -28.77 32.68
N ASN A 523 3.05 -28.49 33.64
CA ASN A 523 2.91 -28.90 35.05
C ASN A 523 1.51 -28.64 35.63
N PHE A 524 0.88 -27.55 35.19
CA PHE A 524 -0.43 -27.11 35.66
C PHE A 524 -1.26 -26.51 34.50
N LYS A 525 -1.54 -27.32 33.46
CA LYS A 525 -2.49 -26.97 32.38
C LYS A 525 -3.94 -27.34 32.74
N ILE A 526 -4.89 -26.61 32.15
CA ILE A 526 -6.32 -26.84 32.35
C ILE A 526 -6.71 -28.24 31.85
N VAL A 527 -7.39 -29.03 32.69
CA VAL A 527 -7.78 -30.42 32.38
C VAL A 527 -8.66 -30.53 31.12
N PRO A 528 -9.65 -29.65 30.89
CA PRO A 528 -10.35 -29.54 29.60
C PRO A 528 -9.46 -29.44 28.35
N GLY A 529 -8.21 -29.02 28.47
CA GLY A 529 -7.23 -28.99 27.38
C GLY A 529 -6.67 -30.37 27.02
N PHE A 530 -6.87 -31.39 27.86
CA PHE A 530 -6.48 -32.77 27.59
C PHE A 530 -7.61 -33.54 26.92
N GLN A 531 -7.26 -34.29 25.89
CA GLN A 531 -8.17 -35.19 25.20
C GLN A 531 -8.00 -36.63 25.66
N LEU A 532 -9.10 -37.37 25.61
CA LEU A 532 -9.17 -38.76 26.06
C LEU A 532 -8.88 -39.71 24.89
N HIS A 533 -7.86 -40.56 25.03
CA HIS A 533 -7.64 -41.72 24.18
C HIS A 533 -7.92 -43.01 24.97
N LEU A 534 -8.61 -43.97 24.35
CA LEU A 534 -8.85 -45.29 24.93
C LEU A 534 -7.82 -46.27 24.34
N PRO A 535 -6.87 -46.78 25.12
CA PRO A 535 -5.81 -47.68 24.66
C PRO A 535 -6.26 -49.06 24.19
N ASN A 536 -7.55 -49.31 24.01
CA ASN A 536 -8.06 -50.50 23.31
C ASN A 536 -8.64 -50.14 21.93
N ARG A 537 -8.38 -48.93 21.43
CA ARG A 537 -8.87 -48.43 20.14
C ARG A 537 -7.72 -47.90 19.30
N GLN A 538 -7.78 -48.17 18.01
CA GLN A 538 -6.92 -47.51 17.03
C GLN A 538 -7.51 -46.13 16.73
N LEU A 539 -6.71 -45.08 16.93
CA LEU A 539 -7.12 -43.71 16.71
C LEU A 539 -6.12 -42.99 15.81
N ALA A 540 -6.59 -42.47 14.68
CA ALA A 540 -5.84 -41.56 13.83
C ALA A 540 -6.45 -40.16 13.92
N LEU A 541 -5.61 -39.16 14.17
CA LEU A 541 -5.97 -37.76 14.27
C LEU A 541 -5.27 -36.95 13.17
N GLY A 542 -6.08 -36.27 12.37
CA GLY A 542 -5.64 -35.30 11.39
C GLY A 542 -5.34 -33.96 12.05
N LEU A 543 -4.14 -33.41 11.85
CA LEU A 543 -3.69 -32.13 12.37
C LEU A 543 -3.80 -31.04 11.31
N THR A 544 -4.28 -29.89 11.73
CA THR A 544 -4.21 -28.61 11.01
C THR A 544 -3.65 -27.54 11.94
N ALA A 545 -2.99 -26.54 11.39
CA ALA A 545 -2.32 -25.50 12.17
C ALA A 545 -2.78 -24.10 11.76
N LYS A 546 -2.99 -23.25 12.76
CA LYS A 546 -3.27 -21.82 12.59
C LYS A 546 -2.25 -21.02 13.38
N ARG A 547 -1.74 -19.94 12.79
CA ARG A 547 -0.78 -19.05 13.44
C ARG A 547 -1.45 -17.72 13.75
N PHE A 548 -1.37 -17.28 15.00
CA PHE A 548 -1.85 -15.97 15.42
C PHE A 548 -0.65 -15.08 15.72
N LYS A 549 -0.63 -13.90 15.09
CA LYS A 549 0.34 -12.84 15.35
C LYS A 549 -0.39 -11.60 15.85
N ILE A 550 -0.26 -11.35 17.14
CA ILE A 550 -0.91 -10.25 17.85
C ILE A 550 0.09 -9.09 17.96
N LEU A 551 -0.40 -7.85 17.84
CA LEU A 551 0.45 -6.68 17.99
C LEU A 551 0.83 -6.45 19.45
N ASN A 552 2.13 -6.23 19.69
CA ASN A 552 2.60 -5.75 20.98
C ASN A 552 2.22 -4.28 21.18
N ARG A 553 1.41 -3.98 22.21
CA ARG A 553 0.84 -2.66 22.48
C ARG A 553 1.22 -2.18 23.87
N GLU A 554 1.47 -0.88 24.03
CA GLU A 554 1.82 -0.29 25.33
C GLU A 554 0.74 -0.52 26.41
N LYS A 555 -0.55 -0.47 26.05
CA LYS A 555 -1.66 -0.69 27.00
C LYS A 555 -2.03 -2.16 27.22
N GLN A 556 -1.66 -3.03 26.29
CA GLN A 556 -1.94 -4.46 26.33
C GLN A 556 -0.73 -5.18 25.73
N PRO A 557 0.36 -5.32 26.51
CA PRO A 557 1.58 -5.94 26.02
C PRO A 557 1.31 -7.42 25.74
N CYS A 558 2.05 -7.94 24.77
CA CYS A 558 2.15 -9.37 24.53
C CYS A 558 3.61 -9.80 24.69
N ASP A 559 3.81 -11.07 25.03
CA ASP A 559 5.11 -11.68 25.28
C ASP A 559 5.23 -13.03 24.59
N THR A 560 6.40 -13.67 24.75
CA THR A 560 6.66 -15.03 24.25
C THR A 560 5.91 -16.09 25.06
N ILE A 561 5.63 -17.24 24.44
CA ILE A 561 4.94 -18.39 25.05
C ILE A 561 5.56 -18.75 26.41
N LYS A 562 6.88 -18.81 26.49
CA LYS A 562 7.62 -19.15 27.71
C LYS A 562 7.31 -18.19 28.87
N VAL A 563 7.39 -16.89 28.62
CA VAL A 563 7.18 -15.85 29.65
C VAL A 563 5.73 -15.89 30.16
N VAL A 564 4.77 -16.05 29.25
CA VAL A 564 3.35 -16.16 29.61
C VAL A 564 3.10 -17.43 30.43
N SER A 565 3.63 -18.57 29.99
CA SER A 565 3.50 -19.86 30.68
C SER A 565 4.12 -19.85 32.09
N GLU A 566 5.27 -19.20 32.26
CA GLU A 566 5.90 -19.01 33.58
C GLU A 566 5.06 -18.11 34.49
N CYS A 567 4.42 -17.07 33.94
CA CYS A 567 3.51 -16.20 34.66
C CYS A 567 2.24 -16.96 35.12
N GLU A 568 1.63 -17.72 34.22
CA GLU A 568 0.44 -18.53 34.49
C GLU A 568 0.73 -19.59 35.58
N LEU A 569 1.87 -20.28 35.49
CA LEU A 569 2.30 -21.25 36.50
C LEU A 569 2.44 -20.59 37.88
N LYS A 570 3.15 -19.47 37.98
CA LYS A 570 3.31 -18.74 39.26
C LYS A 570 1.97 -18.27 39.82
N CYS A 571 1.07 -17.81 38.95
CA CYS A 571 -0.25 -17.33 39.35
C CYS A 571 -1.09 -18.44 39.97
N ILE A 572 -1.16 -19.61 39.32
CA ILE A 572 -1.96 -20.72 39.84
C ILE A 572 -1.33 -21.36 41.08
N GLU A 573 0.01 -21.43 41.14
CA GLU A 573 0.73 -21.88 42.34
C GLU A 573 0.47 -20.96 43.53
N ASN A 574 0.42 -19.63 43.34
CA ASN A 574 0.05 -18.69 44.40
C ASN A 574 -1.39 -18.90 44.88
N ALA A 575 -2.33 -19.17 43.97
CA ALA A 575 -3.71 -19.50 44.34
C ALA A 575 -3.79 -20.80 45.15
N LEU A 576 -3.00 -21.82 44.76
CA LEU A 576 -2.92 -23.08 45.49
C LEU A 576 -2.28 -22.89 46.88
N LYS A 577 -1.18 -22.13 46.97
CA LYS A 577 -0.48 -21.80 48.22
C LYS A 577 -1.41 -21.23 49.29
N ASN A 578 -2.33 -20.35 48.89
CA ASN A 578 -3.32 -19.75 49.81
C ASN A 578 -4.35 -20.77 50.34
N SER A 579 -4.46 -21.94 49.70
CA SER A 579 -5.50 -22.94 49.99
C SER A 579 -4.97 -24.24 50.62
N THR A 580 -3.66 -24.51 50.58
CA THR A 580 -3.05 -25.77 51.02
C THR A 580 -1.92 -25.56 52.03
N HIS A 581 -1.80 -26.47 53.01
CA HIS A 581 -0.76 -26.41 54.04
C HIS A 581 0.52 -27.18 53.70
N CYS A 582 0.50 -27.98 52.64
CA CYS A 582 1.63 -28.77 52.15
C CYS A 582 1.69 -28.71 50.62
N ARG A 583 2.86 -29.02 50.04
CA ARG A 583 3.07 -29.04 48.58
C ARG A 583 3.02 -30.45 48.01
N LEU A 584 2.57 -30.54 46.76
CA LEU A 584 2.56 -31.76 45.97
C LEU A 584 3.81 -31.83 45.04
N PRO A 585 4.24 -33.03 44.61
CA PRO A 585 5.49 -33.20 43.86
C PRO A 585 5.61 -32.46 42.52
N PHE A 586 4.49 -32.04 41.92
CA PHE A 586 4.44 -31.32 40.65
C PHE A 586 4.42 -29.79 40.81
N THR A 587 4.38 -29.29 42.06
CA THR A 587 4.32 -27.85 42.38
C THR A 587 5.69 -27.34 42.83
N SER A 588 6.04 -26.13 42.40
CA SER A 588 7.31 -25.45 42.72
C SER A 588 7.21 -24.60 44.00
N LEU A 589 6.32 -24.95 44.93
CA LEU A 589 6.05 -24.22 46.17
C LEU A 589 7.03 -24.60 47.29
N PHE A 590 8.33 -24.36 47.12
CA PHE A 590 9.37 -24.81 48.06
C PHE A 590 9.24 -24.29 49.51
N GLU A 591 8.45 -23.25 49.74
CA GLU A 591 8.15 -22.71 51.07
C GLU A 591 7.27 -23.66 51.92
N LEU A 592 6.53 -24.56 51.28
CA LEU A 592 5.68 -25.55 51.97
C LEU A 592 6.39 -26.91 52.05
N PRO A 593 6.25 -27.65 53.16
CA PRO A 593 6.76 -29.01 53.24
C PRO A 593 5.99 -29.95 52.29
N LEU A 594 6.62 -31.04 51.86
CA LEU A 594 5.92 -32.10 51.12
C LEU A 594 4.85 -32.72 52.01
N CYS A 595 3.67 -33.02 51.45
CA CYS A 595 2.60 -33.65 52.21
C CYS A 595 3.03 -35.03 52.75
N LEU A 596 2.90 -35.23 54.06
CA LEU A 596 3.28 -36.47 54.76
C LEU A 596 2.07 -37.37 55.05
N ASN A 597 0.95 -36.75 55.43
CA ASN A 597 -0.25 -37.44 55.84
C ASN A 597 -1.18 -37.70 54.65
N VAL A 598 -1.83 -38.88 54.61
CA VAL A 598 -2.80 -39.24 53.56
C VAL A 598 -3.91 -38.19 53.44
N ALA A 599 -4.49 -37.76 54.56
CA ALA A 599 -5.58 -36.79 54.58
C ALA A 599 -5.16 -35.42 54.01
N GLU A 600 -3.97 -34.92 54.38
CA GLU A 600 -3.42 -33.66 53.88
C GLU A 600 -3.08 -33.75 52.39
N ALA A 601 -2.50 -34.88 51.94
CA ALA A 601 -2.20 -35.10 50.54
C ALA A 601 -3.47 -35.15 49.68
N ILE A 602 -4.54 -35.81 50.16
CA ILE A 602 -5.83 -35.87 49.46
C ILE A 602 -6.47 -34.48 49.39
N ASP A 603 -6.49 -33.73 50.49
CA ASP A 603 -7.04 -32.36 50.51
C ASP A 603 -6.30 -31.43 49.52
N ALA A 604 -4.96 -31.44 49.57
CA ALA A 604 -4.14 -30.66 48.66
C ALA A 604 -4.36 -31.09 47.19
N TYR A 605 -4.48 -32.38 46.93
CA TYR A 605 -4.70 -32.92 45.59
C TYR A 605 -6.07 -32.55 45.03
N ILE A 606 -7.14 -32.65 45.82
CA ILE A 606 -8.49 -32.25 45.41
C ILE A 606 -8.55 -30.76 45.10
N LYS A 607 -7.89 -29.92 45.92
CA LYS A 607 -7.79 -28.47 45.66
C LYS A 607 -7.02 -28.17 44.37
N ALA A 608 -5.90 -28.86 44.16
CA ALA A 608 -5.13 -28.71 42.92
C ALA A 608 -5.93 -29.16 41.68
N LEU A 609 -6.64 -30.30 41.76
CA LEU A 609 -7.53 -30.75 40.70
C LEU A 609 -8.64 -29.74 40.42
N LYS A 610 -9.30 -29.21 41.47
CA LYS A 610 -10.36 -28.21 41.32
C LYS A 610 -9.87 -26.97 40.59
N LEU A 611 -8.68 -26.48 40.94
CA LEU A 611 -8.04 -25.39 40.22
C LEU A 611 -7.74 -25.79 38.76
N ALA A 612 -7.15 -26.96 38.52
CA ALA A 612 -6.85 -27.43 37.17
C ALA A 612 -8.09 -27.56 36.26
N TYR A 613 -9.29 -27.77 36.81
CA TYR A 613 -10.53 -27.82 36.01
C TYR A 613 -11.21 -26.45 35.81
N THR A 614 -11.12 -25.54 36.79
CA THR A 614 -12.01 -24.35 36.86
C THR A 614 -11.27 -23.02 36.91
N PHE A 615 -9.93 -23.03 36.87
CA PHE A 615 -9.15 -21.81 37.00
C PHE A 615 -9.22 -20.96 35.74
N ASP A 616 -9.68 -19.72 35.91
CA ASP A 616 -9.75 -18.71 34.85
C ASP A 616 -8.51 -17.81 34.93
N TYR A 617 -7.53 -18.07 34.05
CA TYR A 617 -6.31 -17.28 33.97
C TYR A 617 -6.60 -15.83 33.54
N LEU A 618 -7.59 -15.60 32.68
CA LEU A 618 -7.91 -14.25 32.20
C LEU A 618 -8.51 -13.38 33.30
N ALA A 619 -9.34 -13.96 34.17
CA ALA A 619 -9.95 -13.23 35.28
C ALA A 619 -9.04 -13.08 36.51
N LYS A 620 -8.16 -14.06 36.76
CA LYS A 620 -7.37 -14.13 38.01
C LYS A 620 -5.90 -13.76 37.86
N CYS A 621 -5.34 -13.87 36.65
CA CYS A 621 -3.93 -13.59 36.40
C CYS A 621 -3.76 -12.36 35.52
N ASN A 622 -2.84 -11.48 35.90
CA ASN A 622 -2.46 -10.33 35.09
C ASN A 622 -1.25 -10.67 34.20
N CYS A 623 -1.35 -11.76 33.43
CA CYS A 623 -0.31 -12.20 32.50
C CYS A 623 -0.52 -11.55 31.12
N SER A 624 0.57 -11.19 30.45
CA SER A 624 0.56 -10.70 29.07
C SER A 624 -0.06 -11.74 28.13
N LYS A 625 -0.60 -11.31 26.99
CA LYS A 625 -1.03 -12.23 25.92
C LYS A 625 0.18 -12.80 25.18
N ILE A 626 0.00 -13.87 24.43
CA ILE A 626 1.06 -14.42 23.57
C ILE A 626 1.11 -13.64 22.25
N CYS A 627 2.28 -13.15 21.82
CA CYS A 627 2.40 -12.39 20.57
C CYS A 627 2.34 -13.26 19.31
N ASP A 628 2.98 -14.43 19.34
CA ASP A 628 3.14 -15.30 18.19
C ASP A 628 2.92 -16.74 18.65
N GLU A 629 1.78 -17.31 18.30
CA GLU A 629 1.39 -18.66 18.69
C GLU A 629 0.91 -19.47 17.50
N ILE A 630 1.23 -20.76 17.50
CA ILE A 630 0.69 -21.73 16.55
C ILE A 630 -0.26 -22.64 17.32
N VAL A 631 -1.54 -22.57 16.97
CA VAL A 631 -2.59 -23.41 17.53
C VAL A 631 -2.83 -24.59 16.59
N TYR A 632 -2.69 -25.80 17.12
CA TYR A 632 -2.95 -27.04 16.40
C TYR A 632 -4.37 -27.51 16.72
N THR A 633 -5.14 -27.82 15.68
CA THR A 633 -6.46 -28.42 15.79
C THR A 633 -6.45 -29.82 15.22
N GLN A 634 -7.18 -30.71 15.88
CA GLN A 634 -7.27 -32.12 15.54
C GLN A 634 -8.67 -32.51 15.08
N ALA A 635 -8.74 -33.33 14.03
CA ALA A 635 -9.96 -33.94 13.55
C ALA A 635 -9.83 -35.46 13.57
N LEU A 636 -10.91 -36.16 13.91
CA LEU A 636 -10.94 -37.62 13.84
C LEU A 636 -10.78 -38.06 12.39
N ARG A 637 -9.81 -38.93 12.15
CA ARG A 637 -9.57 -39.53 10.85
C ARG A 637 -10.00 -40.99 10.86
N ILE A 638 -10.84 -41.35 9.89
CA ILE A 638 -11.26 -42.74 9.69
C ILE A 638 -10.22 -43.41 8.79
N ASP A 639 -9.24 -44.07 9.40
CA ASP A 639 -8.32 -44.97 8.68
C ASP A 639 -8.82 -46.41 8.71
N ARG A 640 -8.36 -47.24 7.77
CA ARG A 640 -8.64 -48.68 7.79
C ARG A 640 -7.96 -49.29 9.02
N PRO A 641 -8.65 -50.08 9.84
CA PRO A 641 -8.04 -50.70 11.01
C PRO A 641 -6.92 -51.65 10.59
N GLU A 642 -5.73 -51.47 11.17
CA GLU A 642 -4.64 -52.45 11.08
C GLU A 642 -5.01 -53.69 11.91
N THR A 643 -4.56 -54.88 11.51
CA THR A 643 -5.04 -56.16 12.06
C THR A 643 -4.61 -56.45 13.51
N SER A 644 -3.71 -55.65 14.11
CA SER A 644 -3.23 -55.85 15.48
C SER A 644 -2.60 -54.61 16.10
N GLY A 645 -2.89 -54.34 17.38
CA GLY A 645 -2.24 -53.28 18.15
C GLY A 645 -3.16 -52.09 18.46
N SER A 646 -2.98 -51.50 19.64
CA SER A 646 -3.57 -50.22 20.01
C SER A 646 -2.56 -49.11 19.80
N TYR A 647 -2.99 -48.07 19.08
CA TYR A 647 -2.13 -46.93 18.81
C TYR A 647 -2.92 -45.63 18.65
N LEU A 648 -2.23 -44.54 18.96
CA LEU A 648 -2.65 -43.17 18.67
C LEU A 648 -1.69 -42.60 17.63
N THR A 649 -2.21 -42.21 16.46
CA THR A 649 -1.42 -41.61 15.38
C THR A 649 -1.84 -40.17 15.13
N PHE A 650 -0.88 -39.27 14.99
CA PHE A 650 -1.07 -37.89 14.56
C PHE A 650 -0.46 -37.66 13.18
N ILE A 651 -1.24 -37.14 12.24
CA ILE A 651 -0.84 -36.93 10.84
C ILE A 651 -1.32 -35.55 10.40
N PHE A 652 -0.52 -34.76 9.69
CA PHE A 652 -1.02 -33.52 9.08
C PHE A 652 -1.98 -33.83 7.92
N ASP A 653 -3.19 -33.26 7.97
CA ASP A 653 -4.20 -33.45 6.91
C ASP A 653 -3.89 -32.63 5.66
N ASP A 654 -3.32 -31.44 5.87
CA ASP A 654 -2.83 -30.55 4.83
C ASP A 654 -1.53 -29.83 5.27
N ASN A 655 -0.97 -29.08 4.33
CA ASN A 655 0.16 -28.18 4.57
C ASN A 655 -0.24 -26.72 4.50
N VAL A 656 -1.49 -26.43 4.83
CA VAL A 656 -2.04 -25.10 4.78
C VAL A 656 -1.99 -24.52 6.18
N ILE A 657 -1.38 -23.36 6.31
CA ILE A 657 -1.35 -22.60 7.56
C ILE A 657 -2.12 -21.31 7.32
N GLU A 658 -3.21 -21.15 8.08
CA GLU A 658 -3.91 -19.89 8.20
C GLU A 658 -3.12 -19.00 9.17
N GLU A 659 -2.53 -17.93 8.65
CA GLU A 659 -1.83 -16.92 9.43
C GLU A 659 -2.74 -15.71 9.60
N ILE A 660 -3.06 -15.39 10.86
CA ILE A 660 -3.93 -14.30 11.27
C ILE A 660 -3.03 -13.27 11.97
N GLU A 661 -2.77 -12.16 11.29
CA GLU A 661 -1.86 -11.10 11.75
C GLU A 661 -2.62 -9.80 12.03
N GLU A 662 -2.49 -9.27 13.24
CA GLU A 662 -2.93 -7.92 13.57
C GLU A 662 -1.93 -6.90 13.02
N TYR A 663 -2.43 -5.82 12.41
CA TYR A 663 -1.60 -4.72 11.95
C TYR A 663 -2.31 -3.37 12.13
N TYR A 664 -1.53 -2.30 12.22
CA TYR A 664 -2.09 -0.94 12.23
C TYR A 664 -2.62 -0.61 10.83
N CYS A 665 -3.94 -0.52 10.70
CA CYS A 665 -4.57 -0.28 9.39
C CYS A 665 -4.34 1.14 8.87
N TYR A 666 -4.11 2.09 9.78
CA TYR A 666 -3.82 3.47 9.46
C TYR A 666 -2.49 3.90 10.06
N THR A 667 -1.51 4.13 9.19
CA THR A 667 -0.16 4.52 9.56
C THR A 667 0.11 5.97 9.15
N PHE A 668 1.29 6.48 9.51
CA PHE A 668 1.68 7.85 9.23
C PHE A 668 1.69 8.20 7.73
N ILE A 669 2.01 7.23 6.86
CA ILE A 669 2.08 7.47 5.41
C ILE A 669 0.68 7.73 4.81
N PRO A 670 -0.33 6.85 5.00
CA PRO A 670 -1.72 7.15 4.64
C PRO A 670 -2.22 8.49 5.19
N PHE A 671 -1.88 8.83 6.44
CA PHE A 671 -2.23 10.12 7.03
C PHE A 671 -1.67 11.31 6.25
N ILE A 672 -0.39 11.28 5.88
CA ILE A 672 0.20 12.35 5.05
C ILE A 672 -0.50 12.45 3.70
N CYS A 673 -0.82 11.32 3.08
CA CYS A 673 -1.52 11.28 1.79
C CYS A 673 -2.92 11.91 1.90
N ASP A 674 -3.69 11.56 2.93
CA ASP A 674 -5.03 12.10 3.17
C ASP A 674 -4.98 13.60 3.52
N ALA A 675 -4.03 14.00 4.38
CA ALA A 675 -3.82 15.41 4.73
C ALA A 675 -3.41 16.23 3.50
N GLY A 676 -2.49 15.72 2.68
CA GLY A 676 -2.06 16.35 1.43
C GLY A 676 -3.18 16.42 0.39
N GLY A 677 -4.00 15.37 0.28
CA GLY A 677 -5.19 15.34 -0.56
C GLY A 677 -6.21 16.40 -0.17
N ASN A 678 -6.49 16.55 1.13
CA ASN A 678 -7.42 17.57 1.64
C ASN A 678 -6.88 19.00 1.45
N LEU A 679 -5.59 19.24 1.70
CA LEU A 679 -4.94 20.52 1.41
C LEU A 679 -5.03 20.87 -0.08
N GLY A 680 -4.77 19.90 -0.96
CA GLY A 680 -4.86 20.07 -2.40
C GLY A 680 -6.29 20.33 -2.88
N LEU A 681 -7.28 19.62 -2.33
CA LEU A 681 -8.69 19.74 -2.72
C LEU A 681 -9.32 21.06 -2.28
N PHE A 682 -9.18 21.43 -1.01
CA PHE A 682 -9.86 22.59 -0.43
C PHE A 682 -9.11 23.91 -0.66
N LEU A 683 -7.78 23.87 -0.61
CA LEU A 683 -6.94 25.09 -0.62
C LEU A 683 -6.09 25.20 -1.89
N GLY A 684 -5.95 24.13 -2.68
CA GLY A 684 -5.02 24.08 -3.81
C GLY A 684 -3.55 24.02 -3.38
N LEU A 685 -3.29 23.80 -2.08
CA LEU A 685 -1.95 23.83 -1.50
C LEU A 685 -1.35 22.42 -1.47
N SER A 686 -0.07 22.33 -1.80
CA SER A 686 0.72 21.14 -1.45
C SER A 686 1.23 21.26 -0.01
N ILE A 687 1.62 20.14 0.59
CA ILE A 687 2.26 20.14 1.92
C ILE A 687 3.53 21.02 1.91
N LEU A 688 4.30 20.99 0.82
CA LEU A 688 5.49 21.84 0.65
C LEU A 688 5.13 23.32 0.63
N ALA A 689 4.02 23.70 -0.03
CA ALA A 689 3.56 25.08 -0.04
C ALA A 689 3.19 25.59 1.36
N VAL A 690 2.67 24.72 2.25
CA VAL A 690 2.40 25.05 3.65
C VAL A 690 3.70 25.33 4.42
N PHE A 691 4.73 24.51 4.23
CA PHE A 691 6.05 24.74 4.84
C PHE A 691 6.67 26.06 4.37
N GLU A 692 6.64 26.33 3.06
CA GLU A 692 7.16 27.58 2.48
C GLU A 692 6.38 28.81 2.95
N LEU A 693 5.06 28.70 3.15
CA LEU A 693 4.25 29.76 3.75
C LEU A 693 4.67 30.00 5.21
N GLY A 694 4.90 28.93 5.97
CA GLY A 694 5.44 28.98 7.33
C GLY A 694 6.79 29.69 7.40
N GLU A 695 7.72 29.35 6.51
CA GLU A 695 9.03 30.01 6.42
C GLU A 695 8.91 31.51 6.14
N LYS A 696 8.01 31.91 5.23
CA LYS A 696 7.77 33.33 4.94
C LYS A 696 7.16 34.08 6.12
N ILE A 697 6.25 33.46 6.85
CA ILE A 697 5.67 34.03 8.08
C ILE A 697 6.77 34.20 9.13
N ILE A 698 7.60 33.18 9.35
CA ILE A 698 8.74 33.23 10.28
C ILE A 698 9.72 34.35 9.86
N MET A 699 10.08 34.42 8.57
CA MET A 699 10.96 35.47 8.04
C MET A 699 10.37 36.87 8.17
N TYR A 700 9.05 37.02 8.01
CA TYR A 700 8.35 38.27 8.26
C TYR A 700 8.45 38.69 9.73
N PHE A 701 8.20 37.78 10.67
CA PHE A 701 8.35 38.03 12.10
C PHE A 701 9.80 38.35 12.49
N ILE A 702 10.79 37.65 11.93
CA ILE A 702 12.22 37.93 12.15
C ILE A 702 12.61 39.31 11.61
N LYS A 703 12.13 39.71 10.43
CA LYS A 703 12.36 41.07 9.89
C LYS A 703 11.71 42.13 10.77
N LYS A 704 10.49 41.90 11.25
CA LYS A 704 9.77 42.84 12.13
C LYS A 704 10.46 42.97 13.50
N LEU A 705 11.00 41.87 14.05
CA LEU A 705 11.83 41.87 15.26
C LEU A 705 13.15 42.61 15.05
N LYS A 706 13.82 42.44 13.90
CA LYS A 706 15.03 43.22 13.54
C LYS A 706 14.73 44.70 13.38
N TYR A 707 13.57 45.07 12.84
CA TYR A 707 13.14 46.47 12.71
C TYR A 707 12.86 47.10 14.07
N PHE A 708 12.25 46.35 15.00
CA PHE A 708 12.04 46.79 16.39
C PHE A 708 13.37 46.97 17.15
N LYS A 709 14.38 46.13 16.88
CA LYS A 709 15.73 46.22 17.44
C LYS A 709 16.60 47.33 16.82
N SER A 710 16.09 48.03 15.81
CA SER A 710 16.73 49.19 15.16
C SER A 710 16.05 50.51 15.52
N ILE A 711 14.92 50.47 16.24
CA ILE A 711 14.12 51.63 16.66
C ILE A 711 14.28 51.88 18.18
N PHE A 712 14.79 50.89 18.92
CA PHE A 712 15.38 51.03 20.26
C PHE A 712 16.89 50.85 20.14
#